data_AF-A0A928CY02-F1
#
_entry.id   AF-A0A928CY02-F1
#
_cell.length_a   1.000
_cell.length_b   1.000
_cell.length_c   1.000
_cell.angle_alpha   90.00
_cell.angle_beta   90.00
_cell.angle_gamma   90.00
#
_symmetry.space_group_name_H-M   'P 1'
#
loop_
_entity.id
_entity.type
_entity.pdbx_description
1 polymer ?
#
loop_
_entity_poly.entity_id
_entity_poly.type
_entity_poly.pdbx_seq_one_letter_code
_entity_poly.pdbx_strand_id
1 'polypeptide(L)'
;MKSSRSKSVFCIVSLFFCFTLFSREANLINNSTFAYGMKCWKYIGSTPVEKLARGIRISGGTLMHYIDLGNLEHAQPDCAAPAGRQFRFRIRAKGKGKFRLGVRSRLMYGGNALEFAETESGFFELEKDLQNFDFESVSADPDTVFHDKLTVHLAEGTEMEIVSSSFFYLDVKGPELVFEPSAAAVRPGDTVKVSLYSSEPERKFTCSLYTGQFLPGGYFPAKHWETTCGKDGRAEITFTVPFEAPDGVRLSVRDLTSGVKADFFATILPEKMLHRYRKYAENISGRQHFLFLGDSLSDYDRGRNYISLLTCFLPPEYSVRNCGVGGDTLLRIRQRLNGEKTVRNEMYDQIFSPKPDTIFILTGANDSKLMSRNDYQTYVPENEQIALWDEIVAALKKKSGAKIVLITAPDSYMPYQKALYMPLKAKKYNHSIFGIPEVHDRFNARLRQIAGKHGLDVIDFAAAVRRHPDPQELYVQDDGVHLSLKGHQLLCGEILNYLATGKMFQITSAGEKSLTGELSFRGNDRIRILNSSDINADKNGLTVITAVTPCDNGTDKRKDASAALDMYVFKDRQFFFGRYENRLYANFHDGVRYCGHTMSVPGNFPESGRESQAAVVFEPRSGGCAVKLFLNGVPVGEKIFSGKFPESNRNFIELGSGWGGPWHFRGEINGVWTFSRALSDVEIRCFFEQQNKRSEN
;
A
#
# COMPACT_ATOMS: atom_id res chain seq x y z
N MET A 1 -12.83 44.30 45.26
CA MET A 1 -14.11 43.69 44.82
C MET A 1 -13.82 42.44 43.98
N LYS A 2 -14.85 41.63 43.69
CA LYS A 2 -14.88 40.52 42.71
C LYS A 2 -14.24 40.95 41.36
N SER A 3 -13.64 40.11 40.50
CA SER A 3 -13.15 38.70 40.53
C SER A 3 -12.18 38.53 39.31
N SER A 4 -11.68 37.41 38.77
CA SER A 4 -12.07 35.97 38.68
C SER A 4 -10.83 35.06 38.43
N ARG A 5 -11.05 33.80 37.99
CA ARG A 5 -10.06 32.87 37.35
C ARG A 5 -10.18 33.00 35.80
N SER A 6 -9.41 32.36 34.90
CA SER A 6 -8.56 31.15 34.97
C SER A 6 -7.46 31.07 33.89
N LYS A 7 -6.62 30.02 33.98
CA LYS A 7 -5.63 29.55 32.99
C LYS A 7 -6.20 29.33 31.58
N SER A 8 -5.32 29.39 30.55
CA SER A 8 -5.05 28.26 29.63
C SER A 8 -3.84 28.51 28.72
N VAL A 9 -3.22 27.43 28.22
CA VAL A 9 -2.09 27.43 27.27
C VAL A 9 -2.63 27.55 25.83
N PHE A 10 -1.89 28.20 24.93
CA PHE A 10 -2.16 28.16 23.49
C PHE A 10 -0.90 27.80 22.70
N CYS A 11 -0.83 26.55 22.22
CA CYS A 11 0.04 26.17 21.12
C CYS A 11 -0.77 26.27 19.82
N ILE A 12 -0.29 27.04 18.85
CA ILE A 12 -0.58 26.82 17.43
C ILE A 12 0.73 26.93 16.67
N VAL A 13 1.18 25.81 16.09
CA VAL A 13 2.15 25.79 15.00
C VAL A 13 1.36 26.04 13.72
N SER A 14 1.48 27.23 13.14
CA SER A 14 0.80 27.57 11.87
C SER A 14 1.55 27.01 10.67
N LEU A 15 1.37 25.72 10.41
CA LEU A 15 1.88 25.05 9.21
C LEU A 15 1.00 25.38 7.99
N PHE A 16 1.67 25.70 6.89
CA PHE A 16 1.18 25.93 5.51
C PHE A 16 -0.34 25.89 5.26
N PHE A 17 -0.89 27.05 4.87
CA PHE A 17 -2.11 27.11 4.05
C PHE A 17 -1.92 28.07 2.87
N CYS A 18 -2.29 27.63 1.68
CA CYS A 18 -2.11 28.40 0.45
C CYS A 18 -3.07 29.59 0.37
N PHE A 19 -2.56 30.81 0.51
CA PHE A 19 -3.22 32.01 -0.02
C PHE A 19 -2.27 32.89 -0.82
N THR A 20 -2.43 32.84 -2.14
CA THR A 20 -2.09 33.93 -3.04
C THR A 20 -3.04 35.10 -2.80
N LEU A 21 -2.76 35.89 -1.76
CA LEU A 21 -3.30 37.24 -1.60
C LEU A 21 -2.32 38.23 -2.25
N PHE A 22 -2.82 39.00 -3.22
CA PHE A 22 -2.04 40.00 -3.94
C PHE A 22 -1.78 41.22 -3.05
N SER A 23 -0.64 41.24 -2.37
CA SER A 23 0.02 42.52 -2.05
C SER A 23 0.50 43.16 -3.36
N ARG A 24 0.32 44.48 -3.51
CA ARG A 24 0.90 45.24 -4.63
C ARG A 24 2.42 45.28 -4.45
N GLU A 25 3.17 44.49 -5.22
CA GLU A 25 4.46 44.85 -5.88
C GLU A 25 5.16 43.64 -6.53
N ALA A 26 6.04 43.94 -7.50
CA ALA A 26 6.83 43.04 -8.35
C ALA A 26 6.06 42.20 -9.39
N ASN A 27 6.60 42.20 -10.62
CA ASN A 27 5.97 41.60 -11.81
C ASN A 27 6.03 40.05 -11.76
N LEU A 28 4.86 39.40 -11.78
CA LEU A 28 4.69 37.96 -11.99
C LEU A 28 4.30 37.68 -13.44
N ILE A 29 5.07 36.82 -14.11
CA ILE A 29 4.92 36.53 -15.54
C ILE A 29 4.29 35.15 -15.73
N ASN A 30 3.01 35.12 -16.11
CA ASN A 30 2.36 33.92 -16.62
C ASN A 30 2.53 33.88 -18.15
N ASN A 31 3.21 32.84 -18.68
CA ASN A 31 3.38 32.66 -20.11
C ASN A 31 3.25 31.18 -20.53
N SER A 32 2.60 30.92 -21.66
CA SER A 32 2.01 29.61 -21.99
C SER A 32 2.89 28.70 -22.86
N THR A 33 4.16 29.05 -23.07
CA THR A 33 5.11 28.30 -23.93
C THR A 33 6.43 28.01 -23.24
N PHE A 34 6.36 27.44 -22.04
CA PHE A 34 7.47 26.72 -21.41
C PHE A 34 7.03 25.27 -21.21
N ALA A 35 7.89 24.30 -21.54
CA ALA A 35 7.56 22.88 -21.39
C ALA A 35 7.39 22.51 -19.91
N TYR A 36 6.59 21.45 -19.66
CA TYR A 36 6.20 20.93 -18.34
C TYR A 36 7.11 21.30 -17.16
N GLY A 37 6.57 22.10 -16.23
CA GLY A 37 7.16 22.39 -14.92
C GLY A 37 7.24 23.87 -14.57
N MET A 38 7.59 24.73 -15.54
CA MET A 38 7.95 26.12 -15.24
C MET A 38 6.76 27.09 -15.25
N LYS A 39 6.11 27.29 -14.09
CA LYS A 39 4.82 28.03 -13.99
C LYS A 39 4.94 29.55 -13.78
N CYS A 40 5.89 30.02 -12.95
CA CYS A 40 5.93 31.42 -12.49
C CYS A 40 7.35 32.00 -12.49
N TRP A 41 7.61 33.03 -13.31
CA TRP A 41 8.80 33.87 -13.19
C TRP A 41 8.47 35.19 -12.45
N LYS A 42 9.33 35.59 -11.51
CA LYS A 42 9.34 36.91 -10.86
C LYS A 42 10.48 37.75 -11.44
N TYR A 43 10.22 38.99 -11.84
CA TYR A 43 11.26 39.94 -12.24
C TYR A 43 11.55 40.96 -11.13
N ILE A 44 12.83 41.33 -10.98
CA ILE A 44 13.34 42.33 -10.05
C ILE A 44 14.27 43.27 -10.82
N GLY A 45 13.78 44.46 -11.15
CA GLY A 45 14.52 45.49 -11.88
C GLY A 45 13.65 46.72 -12.12
N SER A 46 14.25 47.80 -12.61
CA SER A 46 13.61 49.11 -12.80
C SER A 46 12.79 49.22 -14.10
N THR A 47 13.01 48.34 -15.07
CA THR A 47 12.30 48.38 -16.37
C THR A 47 11.06 47.46 -16.40
N PRO A 48 10.00 47.81 -17.13
CA PRO A 48 8.89 46.88 -17.38
C PRO A 48 9.34 45.63 -18.15
N VAL A 49 8.72 44.48 -17.85
CA VAL A 49 8.89 43.26 -18.65
C VAL A 49 7.96 43.34 -19.86
N GLU A 50 8.52 43.27 -21.06
CA GLU A 50 7.73 43.19 -22.30
C GLU A 50 7.36 41.73 -22.58
N LYS A 51 6.06 41.46 -22.78
CA LYS A 51 5.57 40.12 -23.13
C LYS A 51 5.48 39.97 -24.65
N LEU A 52 6.18 38.96 -25.18
CA LEU A 52 6.25 38.69 -26.62
C LEU A 52 5.42 37.47 -27.01
N ALA A 53 5.11 37.34 -28.30
CA ALA A 53 4.33 36.22 -28.85
C ALA A 53 4.96 34.83 -28.65
N ARG A 54 6.28 34.76 -28.38
CA ARG A 54 7.04 33.51 -28.12
C ARG A 54 8.11 33.70 -27.03
N GLY A 55 7.88 34.55 -26.03
CA GLY A 55 8.88 34.82 -25.00
C GLY A 55 8.60 36.06 -24.14
N ILE A 56 9.66 36.61 -23.57
CA ILE A 56 9.69 37.90 -22.87
C ILE A 56 10.94 38.69 -23.26
N ARG A 57 10.89 40.01 -23.16
CA ARG A 57 12.07 40.89 -23.22
C ARG A 57 12.22 41.67 -21.90
N ILE A 58 13.46 41.78 -21.44
CA ILE A 58 13.86 42.45 -20.19
C ILE A 58 15.14 43.27 -20.41
N SER A 59 15.31 44.32 -19.61
CA SER A 59 16.41 45.29 -19.74
C SER A 59 17.08 45.50 -18.38
N GLY A 60 18.24 44.88 -18.17
CA GLY A 60 18.90 44.80 -16.86
C GLY A 60 18.09 44.00 -15.82
N GLY A 61 18.55 44.02 -14.56
CA GLY A 61 17.87 43.40 -13.42
C GLY A 61 18.07 41.89 -13.29
N THR A 62 17.22 41.26 -12.49
CA THR A 62 17.25 39.81 -12.21
C THR A 62 15.88 39.18 -12.47
N LEU A 63 15.87 38.06 -13.20
CA LEU A 63 14.71 37.19 -13.36
C LEU A 63 14.87 35.95 -12.47
N MET A 64 13.83 35.57 -11.72
CA MET A 64 13.86 34.44 -10.77
C MET A 64 12.70 33.45 -11.03
N HIS A 65 13.00 32.16 -11.09
CA HIS A 65 12.01 31.08 -11.15
C HIS A 65 11.99 30.30 -9.84
N TYR A 66 10.83 29.89 -9.34
CA TYR A 66 10.75 28.89 -8.27
C TYR A 66 10.62 27.50 -8.89
N ILE A 67 11.46 26.55 -8.46
CA ILE A 67 11.40 25.18 -8.98
C ILE A 67 10.19 24.47 -8.36
N ASP A 68 9.31 23.90 -9.20
CA ASP A 68 8.11 23.18 -8.78
C ASP A 68 8.47 21.75 -8.33
N LEU A 69 9.08 21.66 -7.13
CA LEU A 69 9.66 20.45 -6.57
C LEU A 69 8.66 19.28 -6.45
N GLY A 70 7.38 19.56 -6.17
CA GLY A 70 6.36 18.52 -6.06
C GLY A 70 6.20 17.68 -7.34
N ASN A 71 6.49 18.25 -8.52
CA ASN A 71 6.45 17.51 -9.79
C ASN A 71 7.75 16.71 -10.07
N LEU A 72 8.84 16.99 -9.34
CA LEU A 72 10.11 16.25 -9.41
C LEU A 72 10.18 15.13 -8.36
N GLU A 73 9.71 15.39 -7.14
CA GLU A 73 9.79 14.47 -5.99
C GLU A 73 8.74 13.34 -6.07
N HIS A 74 7.50 13.63 -6.49
CA HIS A 74 6.48 12.59 -6.72
C HIS A 74 6.70 11.77 -8.00
N ALA A 75 7.70 12.09 -8.83
CA ALA A 75 7.98 11.36 -10.07
C ALA A 75 8.92 10.16 -9.86
N GLN A 76 9.90 10.31 -8.97
CA GLN A 76 10.92 9.32 -8.61
C GLN A 76 11.39 9.57 -7.16
N PRO A 77 11.25 8.61 -6.21
CA PRO A 77 11.77 8.77 -4.85
C PRO A 77 13.30 8.95 -4.81
N ASP A 78 14.00 8.49 -5.85
CA ASP A 78 15.43 8.67 -6.06
C ASP A 78 15.84 10.16 -6.17
N CYS A 79 14.91 11.08 -6.44
CA CYS A 79 15.20 12.51 -6.62
C CYS A 79 15.38 13.33 -5.33
N ALA A 80 15.10 12.77 -4.14
CA ALA A 80 14.97 13.53 -2.87
C ALA A 80 16.29 14.02 -2.21
N ALA A 81 17.28 14.42 -3.01
CA ALA A 81 18.43 15.27 -2.65
C ALA A 81 19.22 15.64 -3.93
N PRO A 82 19.46 16.93 -4.25
CA PRO A 82 20.35 17.34 -5.33
C PRO A 82 21.84 17.20 -4.98
N ALA A 83 22.21 17.22 -3.70
CA ALA A 83 23.58 17.04 -3.24
C ALA A 83 24.29 15.87 -3.95
N GLY A 84 25.43 16.15 -4.56
CA GLY A 84 26.16 15.27 -5.47
C GLY A 84 25.74 15.39 -6.95
N ARG A 85 24.45 15.54 -7.27
CA ARG A 85 23.96 15.49 -8.67
C ARG A 85 24.51 16.65 -9.52
N GLN A 86 24.91 16.31 -10.75
CA GLN A 86 25.12 17.30 -11.81
C GLN A 86 23.78 17.75 -12.39
N PHE A 87 23.67 19.04 -12.71
CA PHE A 87 22.50 19.64 -13.36
C PHE A 87 22.89 20.48 -14.58
N ARG A 88 21.94 20.70 -15.49
CA ARG A 88 22.00 21.71 -16.55
C ARG A 88 20.81 22.65 -16.45
N PHE A 89 21.10 23.94 -16.35
CA PHE A 89 20.15 25.02 -16.58
C PHE A 89 20.41 25.62 -17.97
N ARG A 90 19.45 25.45 -18.89
CA ARG A 90 19.51 25.92 -20.27
C ARG A 90 18.57 27.10 -20.48
N ILE A 91 19.03 28.14 -21.16
CA ILE A 91 18.19 29.23 -21.71
C ILE A 91 18.45 29.38 -23.20
N ARG A 92 17.41 29.70 -23.97
CA ARG A 92 17.50 30.12 -25.37
C ARG A 92 17.09 31.59 -25.48
N ALA A 93 18.02 32.45 -25.90
CA ALA A 93 17.84 33.90 -25.88
C ALA A 93 18.71 34.63 -26.93
N LYS A 94 18.44 35.92 -27.11
CA LYS A 94 19.20 36.87 -27.95
C LYS A 94 19.12 38.27 -27.34
N GLY A 95 19.92 39.23 -27.81
CA GLY A 95 19.84 40.62 -27.39
C GLY A 95 21.12 41.41 -27.60
N LYS A 96 21.56 42.13 -26.55
CA LYS A 96 22.84 42.83 -26.47
C LYS A 96 23.30 42.92 -25.01
N GLY A 97 24.60 42.96 -24.77
CA GLY A 97 25.17 43.04 -23.42
C GLY A 97 25.40 41.65 -22.81
N LYS A 98 25.49 41.60 -21.48
CA LYS A 98 25.93 40.40 -20.74
C LYS A 98 24.92 39.95 -19.69
N PHE A 99 24.85 38.64 -19.46
CA PHE A 99 24.07 38.06 -18.36
C PHE A 99 24.76 36.80 -17.83
N ARG A 100 24.35 36.32 -16.66
CA ARG A 100 24.76 35.02 -16.11
C ARG A 100 23.55 34.24 -15.62
N LEU A 101 23.67 32.92 -15.61
CA LEU A 101 22.69 31.99 -15.07
C LEU A 101 23.08 31.60 -13.65
N GLY A 102 22.11 31.37 -12.78
CA GLY A 102 22.36 30.88 -11.43
C GLY A 102 21.33 29.86 -10.97
N VAL A 103 21.71 29.06 -9.98
CA VAL A 103 20.85 28.12 -9.27
C VAL A 103 21.03 28.35 -7.78
N ARG A 104 19.93 28.67 -7.09
CA ARG A 104 19.86 28.85 -5.64
C ARG A 104 19.47 27.52 -5.00
N SER A 105 20.39 26.91 -4.28
CA SER A 105 20.16 25.72 -3.45
C SER A 105 19.70 26.12 -2.05
N ARG A 106 18.88 25.29 -1.40
CA ARG A 106 18.70 25.32 0.05
C ARG A 106 19.61 24.31 0.72
N LEU A 107 20.37 24.82 1.69
CA LEU A 107 21.23 24.08 2.59
C LEU A 107 20.52 23.94 3.94
N MET A 108 20.81 22.88 4.69
CA MET A 108 20.17 22.63 5.99
C MET A 108 21.18 22.17 7.04
N TYR A 109 21.89 23.14 7.60
CA TYR A 109 22.77 22.91 8.75
C TYR A 109 21.93 22.72 10.03
N GLY A 110 22.47 21.99 11.01
CA GLY A 110 21.71 21.45 12.14
C GLY A 110 21.00 22.52 12.99
N GLY A 111 19.66 22.43 13.10
CA GLY A 111 18.86 23.30 13.99
C GLY A 111 17.73 24.09 13.32
N ASN A 112 17.14 23.61 12.22
CA ASN A 112 16.11 24.30 11.41
C ASN A 112 16.61 25.55 10.65
N ALA A 113 17.92 25.82 10.63
CA ALA A 113 18.50 26.88 9.82
C ALA A 113 18.46 26.50 8.34
N LEU A 114 17.59 27.16 7.57
CA LEU A 114 17.59 27.10 6.10
C LEU A 114 18.53 28.17 5.56
N GLU A 115 19.75 27.74 5.21
CA GLU A 115 20.70 28.56 4.48
C GLU A 115 20.55 28.39 2.97
N PHE A 116 21.22 29.25 2.21
CA PHE A 116 21.13 29.27 0.75
C PHE A 116 22.51 29.49 0.13
N ALA A 117 22.98 28.53 -0.66
CA ALA A 117 24.05 28.76 -1.63
C ALA A 117 23.45 29.18 -2.98
N GLU A 118 24.11 30.12 -3.65
CA GLU A 118 23.83 30.47 -5.04
C GLU A 118 25.06 30.12 -5.87
N THR A 119 24.89 29.14 -6.77
CA THR A 119 25.94 28.72 -7.71
C THR A 119 25.64 29.39 -9.06
N GLU A 120 26.61 30.11 -9.61
CA GLU A 120 26.43 30.94 -10.81
C GLU A 120 27.41 30.57 -11.93
N SER A 121 27.00 30.82 -13.16
CA SER A 121 27.88 30.78 -14.33
C SER A 121 28.79 32.00 -14.40
N GLY A 122 29.82 31.93 -15.24
CA GLY A 122 30.44 33.13 -15.80
C GLY A 122 29.43 33.94 -16.64
N PHE A 123 29.81 35.15 -17.05
CA PHE A 123 29.00 35.95 -17.96
C PHE A 123 29.00 35.37 -19.38
N PHE A 124 27.80 35.24 -19.95
CA PHE A 124 27.57 35.03 -21.37
C PHE A 124 27.35 36.38 -22.06
N GLU A 125 27.89 36.54 -23.28
CA GLU A 125 27.55 37.64 -24.19
C GLU A 125 26.23 37.33 -24.92
N LEU A 126 25.42 38.35 -25.19
CA LEU A 126 24.23 38.25 -26.05
C LEU A 126 24.49 38.84 -27.44
N GLU A 127 24.28 38.02 -28.46
CA GLU A 127 24.24 38.43 -29.87
C GLU A 127 22.80 38.72 -30.31
N LYS A 128 22.65 39.34 -31.49
CA LYS A 128 21.33 39.65 -32.08
C LYS A 128 20.54 38.40 -32.46
N ASP A 129 21.22 37.29 -32.71
CA ASP A 129 20.64 36.02 -33.14
C ASP A 129 20.39 35.04 -31.98
N LEU A 130 19.54 34.04 -32.22
CA LEU A 130 18.94 33.22 -31.16
C LEU A 130 19.84 32.06 -30.69
N GLN A 131 20.71 32.36 -29.74
CA GLN A 131 21.69 31.48 -29.10
C GLN A 131 21.06 30.54 -28.05
N ASN A 132 21.74 29.43 -27.75
CA ASN A 132 21.49 28.59 -26.56
C ASN A 132 22.63 28.80 -25.56
N PHE A 133 22.30 28.87 -24.28
CA PHE A 133 23.23 29.08 -23.18
C PHE A 133 23.00 28.00 -22.13
N ASP A 134 24.08 27.30 -21.78
CA ASP A 134 24.06 26.19 -20.83
C ASP A 134 24.93 26.50 -19.63
N PHE A 135 24.32 26.49 -18.44
CA PHE A 135 25.03 26.46 -17.17
C PHE A 135 24.95 25.05 -16.60
N GLU A 136 26.09 24.38 -16.52
CA GLU A 136 26.24 23.07 -15.88
C GLU A 136 27.04 23.21 -14.59
N SER A 137 26.60 22.51 -13.55
CA SER A 137 27.32 22.45 -12.29
C SER A 137 26.92 21.23 -11.46
N VAL A 138 27.60 21.03 -10.34
CA VAL A 138 27.39 19.94 -9.38
C VAL A 138 27.03 20.53 -8.02
N SER A 139 26.05 19.93 -7.34
CA SER A 139 25.70 20.30 -5.96
C SER A 139 26.73 19.73 -4.97
N ALA A 140 27.93 20.30 -4.94
CA ALA A 140 29.05 19.76 -4.17
C ALA A 140 28.83 19.74 -2.65
N ASP A 141 27.99 20.64 -2.11
CA ASP A 141 27.65 20.68 -0.69
C ASP A 141 26.69 19.51 -0.32
N PRO A 142 27.09 18.61 0.61
CA PRO A 142 26.30 17.43 1.01
C PRO A 142 24.98 17.77 1.72
N ASP A 143 24.82 18.99 2.22
CA ASP A 143 23.63 19.50 2.91
C ASP A 143 22.67 20.22 1.95
N THR A 144 22.94 20.19 0.64
CA THR A 144 21.98 20.60 -0.39
C THR A 144 20.75 19.69 -0.38
N VAL A 145 19.66 20.16 0.22
CA VAL A 145 18.40 19.42 0.36
C VAL A 145 17.54 19.54 -0.90
N PHE A 146 17.49 20.72 -1.52
CA PHE A 146 16.80 20.95 -2.80
C PHE A 146 17.32 22.20 -3.53
N HIS A 147 17.14 22.26 -4.86
CA HIS A 147 17.26 23.52 -5.59
C HIS A 147 15.95 24.30 -5.46
N ASP A 148 16.03 25.53 -4.96
CA ASP A 148 14.90 26.40 -4.65
C ASP A 148 14.52 27.27 -5.86
N LYS A 149 15.53 27.85 -6.53
CA LYS A 149 15.32 28.83 -7.60
C LYS A 149 16.33 28.73 -8.73
N LEU A 150 15.89 29.15 -9.91
CA LEU A 150 16.75 29.48 -11.05
C LEU A 150 16.82 30.99 -11.18
N THR A 151 17.98 31.56 -11.50
CA THR A 151 18.16 33.00 -11.65
C THR A 151 18.83 33.38 -12.98
N VAL A 152 18.44 34.53 -13.52
CA VAL A 152 19.07 35.15 -14.69
C VAL A 152 19.42 36.57 -14.32
N HIS A 153 20.71 36.85 -14.14
CA HIS A 153 21.20 38.16 -13.72
C HIS A 153 21.78 38.90 -14.92
N LEU A 154 21.15 40.00 -15.32
CA LEU A 154 21.61 40.85 -16.42
C LEU A 154 22.56 41.93 -15.89
N ALA A 155 23.66 42.16 -16.60
CA ALA A 155 24.51 43.32 -16.38
C ALA A 155 23.77 44.63 -16.75
N GLU A 156 24.33 45.76 -16.31
CA GLU A 156 23.81 47.08 -16.68
C GLU A 156 23.87 47.31 -18.21
N GLY A 157 22.84 47.96 -18.76
CA GLY A 157 22.71 48.19 -20.21
C GLY A 157 22.34 46.96 -21.05
N THR A 158 22.26 45.76 -20.47
CA THR A 158 21.88 44.54 -21.17
C THR A 158 20.39 44.53 -21.54
N GLU A 159 20.07 44.17 -22.77
CA GLU A 159 18.71 43.83 -23.22
C GLU A 159 18.67 42.37 -23.65
N MET A 160 17.70 41.59 -23.17
CA MET A 160 17.61 40.16 -23.40
C MET A 160 16.18 39.75 -23.77
N GLU A 161 16.03 39.03 -24.89
CA GLU A 161 14.80 38.37 -25.30
C GLU A 161 14.92 36.86 -25.03
N ILE A 162 14.20 36.37 -24.02
CA ILE A 162 14.17 34.96 -23.61
C ILE A 162 13.01 34.25 -24.32
N VAL A 163 13.34 33.21 -25.11
CA VAL A 163 12.38 32.41 -25.88
C VAL A 163 11.99 31.13 -25.15
N SER A 164 12.93 30.48 -24.46
CA SER A 164 12.66 29.27 -23.66
C SER A 164 13.70 29.04 -22.58
N SER A 165 13.34 28.28 -21.55
CA SER A 165 14.23 27.82 -20.49
C SER A 165 13.90 26.38 -20.11
N SER A 166 14.89 25.62 -19.64
CA SER A 166 14.70 24.30 -19.04
C SER A 166 15.76 24.01 -17.99
N PHE A 167 15.37 23.25 -16.96
CA PHE A 167 16.27 22.75 -15.92
C PHE A 167 16.10 21.24 -15.81
N PHE A 168 17.21 20.50 -15.73
CA PHE A 168 17.21 19.05 -15.56
C PHE A 168 18.51 18.57 -14.91
N TYR A 169 18.43 17.48 -14.15
CA TYR A 169 19.62 16.73 -13.74
C TYR A 169 20.21 15.99 -14.93
N LEU A 170 21.51 15.71 -14.89
CA LEU A 170 22.21 14.96 -15.92
C LEU A 170 22.48 13.53 -15.47
N ASP A 171 22.26 12.58 -16.36
CA ASP A 171 22.63 11.18 -16.17
C ASP A 171 24.12 10.99 -16.47
N VAL A 172 24.94 11.28 -15.47
CA VAL A 172 26.39 11.10 -15.51
C VAL A 172 26.72 9.63 -15.33
N LYS A 173 27.72 9.12 -16.08
CA LYS A 173 28.27 7.79 -15.80
C LYS A 173 29.11 7.83 -14.52
N GLY A 174 28.80 6.93 -13.59
CA GLY A 174 29.54 6.71 -12.35
C GLY A 174 29.36 5.26 -11.87
N PRO A 175 29.82 4.94 -10.65
CA PRO A 175 29.68 3.60 -10.08
C PRO A 175 28.21 3.22 -9.87
N GLU A 176 27.86 1.97 -10.14
CA GLU A 176 26.59 1.39 -9.70
C GLU A 176 26.68 1.14 -8.19
N LEU A 177 25.72 1.68 -7.42
CA LEU A 177 25.70 1.60 -5.96
C LEU A 177 24.51 0.76 -5.49
N VAL A 178 24.79 -0.28 -4.69
CA VAL A 178 23.78 -1.23 -4.19
C VAL A 178 23.99 -1.50 -2.71
N PHE A 179 22.92 -1.56 -1.92
CA PHE A 179 22.98 -1.97 -0.52
C PHE A 179 22.54 -3.42 -0.32
N GLU A 180 23.27 -4.14 0.52
CA GLU A 180 23.00 -5.52 0.94
C GLU A 180 22.94 -5.58 2.49
N PRO A 181 21.75 -5.79 3.10
CA PRO A 181 20.42 -5.80 2.49
C PRO A 181 19.99 -4.41 1.97
N SER A 182 18.95 -4.36 1.15
CA SER A 182 18.46 -3.11 0.52
C SER A 182 17.65 -2.19 1.46
N ALA A 183 17.09 -2.75 2.54
CA ALA A 183 16.39 -2.03 3.60
C ALA A 183 16.45 -2.85 4.91
N ALA A 184 16.11 -2.23 6.05
CA ALA A 184 15.98 -2.93 7.33
C ALA A 184 14.71 -2.54 8.10
N ALA A 185 14.19 -3.49 8.89
CA ALA A 185 13.14 -3.27 9.88
C ALA A 185 13.73 -3.36 11.29
N VAL A 186 13.64 -2.26 12.04
CA VAL A 186 14.45 -1.98 13.23
C VAL A 186 13.61 -1.43 14.38
N ARG A 187 14.26 -1.20 15.53
CA ARG A 187 13.74 -0.48 16.68
C ARG A 187 14.67 0.69 17.02
N PRO A 188 14.19 1.70 17.78
CA PRO A 188 15.08 2.73 18.29
C PRO A 188 16.14 2.09 19.21
N GLY A 189 17.41 2.47 19.02
CA GLY A 189 18.57 1.88 19.71
C GLY A 189 19.17 0.62 19.07
N ASP A 190 18.54 -0.01 18.07
CA ASP A 190 19.18 -1.12 17.34
C ASP A 190 20.40 -0.62 16.56
N THR A 191 21.48 -1.41 16.50
CA THR A 191 22.65 -1.13 15.65
C THR A 191 22.53 -1.89 14.34
N VAL A 192 22.48 -1.13 13.25
CA VAL A 192 22.40 -1.63 11.88
C VAL A 192 23.80 -1.78 11.31
N LYS A 193 24.02 -2.89 10.59
CA LYS A 193 25.14 -3.09 9.68
C LYS A 193 24.57 -3.31 8.29
N VAL A 194 25.17 -2.70 7.28
CA VAL A 194 24.80 -2.86 5.87
C VAL A 194 26.05 -2.78 5.00
N SER A 195 26.18 -3.70 4.04
CA SER A 195 27.22 -3.62 3.02
C SER A 195 26.77 -2.68 1.91
N LEU A 196 27.62 -1.73 1.53
CA LEU A 196 27.52 -1.02 0.25
C LEU A 196 28.40 -1.73 -0.76
N TYR A 197 27.87 -2.06 -1.94
CA TYR A 197 28.63 -2.46 -3.12
C TYR A 197 28.74 -1.28 -4.10
N SER A 198 29.90 -1.15 -4.71
CA SER A 198 30.24 -0.23 -5.80
C SER A 198 30.83 -1.02 -6.97
N SER A 199 30.36 -0.77 -8.19
CA SER A 199 30.98 -1.34 -9.40
C SER A 199 32.39 -0.78 -9.70
N GLU A 200 32.79 0.31 -9.02
CA GLU A 200 34.17 0.78 -8.99
C GLU A 200 34.81 0.49 -7.61
N PRO A 201 35.82 -0.40 -7.52
CA PRO A 201 36.59 -0.65 -6.30
C PRO A 201 37.44 0.55 -5.87
N GLU A 202 37.81 0.59 -4.58
CA GLU A 202 38.65 1.65 -3.97
C GLU A 202 38.09 3.09 -4.12
N ARG A 203 36.84 3.24 -4.59
CA ARG A 203 36.11 4.51 -4.73
C ARG A 203 35.70 5.07 -3.36
N LYS A 204 35.82 6.39 -3.22
CA LYS A 204 35.47 7.15 -2.01
C LYS A 204 34.07 7.76 -2.14
N PHE A 205 33.31 7.76 -1.05
CA PHE A 205 31.92 8.26 -0.99
C PHE A 205 31.65 9.08 0.28
N THR A 206 30.69 10.01 0.18
CA THR A 206 30.14 10.74 1.32
C THR A 206 28.88 10.05 1.84
N CYS A 207 28.91 9.63 3.10
CA CYS A 207 27.78 9.07 3.84
C CYS A 207 27.05 10.16 4.62
N SER A 208 25.73 10.07 4.73
CA SER A 208 24.93 10.99 5.58
C SER A 208 23.69 10.29 6.11
N LEU A 209 23.51 10.31 7.43
CA LEU A 209 22.44 9.62 8.15
C LEU A 209 21.40 10.63 8.64
N TYR A 210 20.16 10.52 8.18
CA TYR A 210 19.05 11.41 8.51
C TYR A 210 18.15 10.78 9.58
N THR A 211 17.82 11.53 10.64
CA THR A 211 16.80 11.14 11.62
C THR A 211 15.42 11.52 11.10
N GLY A 212 14.58 10.52 10.81
CA GLY A 212 13.35 10.69 10.05
C GLY A 212 13.54 10.30 8.58
N GLN A 213 12.46 9.81 7.94
CA GLN A 213 12.54 9.24 6.59
C GLN A 213 11.93 10.09 5.46
N PHE A 214 11.13 11.12 5.78
CA PHE A 214 10.44 11.98 4.79
C PHE A 214 11.21 13.31 4.53
N LEU A 215 10.94 13.98 3.41
CA LEU A 215 11.41 15.34 3.10
C LEU A 215 10.28 16.17 2.43
N PRO A 216 10.37 17.52 2.39
CA PRO A 216 11.40 18.37 2.97
C PRO A 216 10.92 19.23 4.16
N GLY A 217 11.82 19.53 5.11
CA GLY A 217 11.65 20.68 6.02
C GLY A 217 11.73 20.48 7.54
N GLY A 218 11.98 19.26 8.05
CA GLY A 218 12.02 19.02 9.51
C GLY A 218 12.99 17.95 10.02
N TYR A 219 13.80 17.34 9.15
CA TYR A 219 14.64 16.20 9.48
C TYR A 219 16.08 16.42 9.04
N PHE A 220 16.98 16.40 10.03
CA PHE A 220 18.38 16.77 9.87
C PHE A 220 19.25 15.54 9.60
N PRO A 221 20.37 15.69 8.89
CA PRO A 221 21.44 14.72 8.97
C PRO A 221 22.01 14.76 10.40
N ALA A 222 21.82 13.67 11.15
CA ALA A 222 22.39 13.51 12.49
C ALA A 222 23.89 13.21 12.45
N LYS A 223 24.43 12.78 11.29
CA LYS A 223 25.85 12.50 11.09
C LYS A 223 26.25 12.50 9.61
N HIS A 224 27.42 13.07 9.32
CA HIS A 224 28.16 12.89 8.06
C HIS A 224 29.49 12.19 8.33
N TRP A 225 29.96 11.41 7.36
CA TRP A 225 31.30 10.84 7.35
C TRP A 225 31.66 10.41 5.93
N GLU A 226 32.92 10.10 5.69
CA GLU A 226 33.37 9.52 4.42
C GLU A 226 33.56 8.01 4.58
N THR A 227 33.37 7.26 3.49
CA THR A 227 33.71 5.84 3.39
C THR A 227 34.47 5.57 2.10
N THR A 228 35.18 4.45 2.04
CA THR A 228 35.87 3.97 0.83
C THR A 228 35.58 2.49 0.67
N CYS A 229 35.22 2.05 -0.54
CA CYS A 229 35.08 0.62 -0.82
C CYS A 229 36.44 -0.10 -0.85
N GLY A 230 36.45 -1.39 -0.56
CA GLY A 230 37.60 -2.26 -0.73
C GLY A 230 37.90 -2.57 -2.20
N LYS A 231 38.88 -3.44 -2.41
CA LYS A 231 39.29 -3.96 -3.73
C LYS A 231 38.27 -4.90 -4.37
N ASP A 232 37.31 -5.36 -3.58
CA ASP A 232 36.13 -6.14 -3.96
C ASP A 232 34.90 -5.25 -4.26
N GLY A 233 35.04 -3.92 -4.16
CA GLY A 233 33.94 -2.98 -4.30
C GLY A 233 33.04 -2.83 -3.08
N ARG A 234 33.34 -3.49 -1.94
CA ARG A 234 32.47 -3.46 -0.74
C ARG A 234 32.92 -2.47 0.33
N ALA A 235 31.98 -1.78 0.97
CA ALA A 235 32.20 -1.00 2.19
C ALA A 235 31.19 -1.40 3.28
N GLU A 236 31.69 -1.79 4.45
CA GLU A 236 30.85 -2.07 5.62
C GLU A 236 30.44 -0.77 6.32
N ILE A 237 29.14 -0.50 6.40
CA ILE A 237 28.61 0.69 7.06
C ILE A 237 27.82 0.27 8.31
N THR A 238 28.21 0.81 9.46
CA THR A 238 27.56 0.57 10.76
C THR A 238 27.06 1.87 11.38
N PHE A 239 25.81 1.88 11.85
CA PHE A 239 25.23 2.99 12.61
C PHE A 239 24.19 2.49 13.63
N THR A 240 23.92 3.29 14.66
CA THR A 240 22.83 3.02 15.62
C THR A 240 21.62 3.88 15.27
N VAL A 241 20.43 3.29 15.34
CA VAL A 241 19.15 3.97 15.11
C VAL A 241 18.87 4.89 16.32
N PRO A 242 18.76 6.22 16.16
CA PRO A 242 18.54 7.12 17.29
C PRO A 242 17.17 6.91 17.96
N PHE A 243 17.03 7.30 19.23
CA PHE A 243 15.80 7.10 20.00
C PHE A 243 14.69 8.11 19.66
N GLU A 244 15.10 9.26 19.14
CA GLU A 244 14.30 10.38 18.69
C GLU A 244 13.82 10.25 17.24
N ALA A 245 14.28 9.23 16.50
CA ALA A 245 13.85 8.96 15.13
C ALA A 245 12.37 8.53 15.10
N PRO A 246 11.46 9.28 14.43
CA PRO A 246 10.01 9.08 14.60
C PRO A 246 9.44 7.90 13.78
N ASP A 247 9.98 7.68 12.57
CA ASP A 247 9.56 6.66 11.62
C ASP A 247 10.72 5.75 11.15
N GLY A 248 11.95 6.24 11.26
CA GLY A 248 13.17 5.50 10.98
C GLY A 248 14.35 6.42 10.67
N VAL A 249 15.34 5.88 9.98
CA VAL A 249 16.47 6.66 9.44
C VAL A 249 16.69 6.34 7.96
N ARG A 250 17.20 7.33 7.23
CA ARG A 250 17.75 7.17 5.87
C ARG A 250 19.27 7.32 5.93
N LEU A 251 20.00 6.34 5.40
CA LEU A 251 21.43 6.46 5.08
C LEU A 251 21.54 6.79 3.59
N SER A 252 22.03 7.98 3.25
CA SER A 252 22.37 8.35 1.88
C SER A 252 23.87 8.20 1.67
N VAL A 253 24.30 7.55 0.58
CA VAL A 253 25.71 7.47 0.17
C VAL A 253 25.86 8.02 -1.24
N ARG A 254 26.83 8.92 -1.42
CA ARG A 254 26.95 9.80 -2.59
C ARG A 254 28.39 9.85 -3.09
N ASP A 255 28.60 9.68 -4.39
CA ASP A 255 29.83 10.11 -5.06
C ASP A 255 29.65 11.55 -5.51
N LEU A 256 30.40 12.48 -4.93
CA LEU A 256 30.33 13.90 -5.29
C LEU A 256 31.00 14.22 -6.65
N THR A 257 31.67 13.23 -7.27
CA THR A 257 32.36 13.38 -8.55
C THR A 257 31.44 13.11 -9.74
N SER A 258 30.69 12.00 -9.71
CA SER A 258 29.68 11.66 -10.74
C SER A 258 28.27 12.12 -10.37
N GLY A 259 27.99 12.32 -9.08
CA GLY A 259 26.64 12.59 -8.59
C GLY A 259 25.73 11.38 -8.51
N VAL A 260 26.26 10.16 -8.72
CA VAL A 260 25.52 8.93 -8.40
C VAL A 260 25.39 8.79 -6.89
N LYS A 261 24.23 8.30 -6.45
CA LYS A 261 23.92 8.03 -5.06
C LYS A 261 23.10 6.75 -4.90
N ALA A 262 23.09 6.22 -3.68
CA ALA A 262 22.11 5.24 -3.22
C ALA A 262 21.56 5.68 -1.86
N ASP A 263 20.29 5.36 -1.59
CA ASP A 263 19.62 5.59 -0.31
C ASP A 263 19.19 4.24 0.30
N PHE A 264 19.64 3.97 1.53
CA PHE A 264 19.21 2.84 2.36
C PHE A 264 18.28 3.33 3.47
N PHE A 265 17.27 2.53 3.81
CA PHE A 265 16.27 2.88 4.81
C PHE A 265 16.18 1.83 5.91
N ALA A 266 16.35 2.25 7.16
CA ALA A 266 16.03 1.46 8.34
C ALA A 266 14.74 2.01 8.97
N THR A 267 13.67 1.23 8.90
CA THR A 267 12.32 1.62 9.30
C THR A 267 12.00 1.13 10.71
N ILE A 268 11.58 2.04 11.58
CA ILE A 268 11.17 1.69 12.95
C ILE A 268 9.78 1.04 12.91
N LEU A 269 9.70 -0.18 13.43
CA LEU A 269 8.43 -0.89 13.62
C LEU A 269 8.10 -1.02 15.11
N PRO A 270 6.82 -0.93 15.52
CA PRO A 270 6.41 -1.29 16.87
C PRO A 270 6.79 -2.74 17.21
N GLU A 271 7.34 -3.02 18.39
CA GLU A 271 7.84 -4.36 18.79
C GLU A 271 6.82 -5.48 18.55
N LYS A 272 5.53 -5.24 18.86
CA LYS A 272 4.44 -6.21 18.59
C LYS A 272 4.26 -6.53 17.10
N MET A 273 4.50 -5.55 16.21
CA MET A 273 4.45 -5.72 14.76
C MET A 273 5.70 -6.45 14.27
N LEU A 274 6.89 -6.05 14.75
CA LEU A 274 8.17 -6.67 14.41
C LEU A 274 8.21 -8.16 14.80
N HIS A 275 7.76 -8.50 16.01
CA HIS A 275 7.59 -9.89 16.46
C HIS A 275 6.59 -10.66 15.60
N ARG A 276 5.43 -10.06 15.26
CA ARG A 276 4.44 -10.67 14.36
C ARG A 276 5.03 -10.98 12.97
N TYR A 277 5.81 -10.06 12.41
CA TYR A 277 6.37 -10.20 11.06
C TYR A 277 7.54 -11.20 11.02
N ARG A 278 8.35 -11.28 12.08
CA ARG A 278 9.31 -12.38 12.27
C ARG A 278 8.60 -13.73 12.39
N LYS A 279 7.50 -13.83 13.14
CA LYS A 279 6.71 -15.07 13.22
C LYS A 279 6.07 -15.49 11.88
N TYR A 280 5.72 -14.54 11.01
CA TYR A 280 5.36 -14.87 9.64
C TYR A 280 6.56 -15.38 8.84
N ALA A 281 7.69 -14.66 8.88
CA ALA A 281 8.93 -15.05 8.20
C ALA A 281 9.43 -16.46 8.57
N GLU A 282 9.30 -16.86 9.84
CA GLU A 282 9.61 -18.22 10.36
C GLU A 282 8.90 -19.36 9.60
N ASN A 283 7.79 -19.06 8.91
CA ASN A 283 7.01 -20.04 8.13
C ASN A 283 7.18 -19.87 6.61
N ILE A 284 7.97 -18.89 6.15
CA ILE A 284 8.29 -18.67 4.73
C ILE A 284 9.60 -19.38 4.42
N SER A 285 9.59 -20.37 3.52
CA SER A 285 10.75 -21.20 3.20
C SER A 285 10.93 -21.42 1.70
N GLY A 286 12.05 -22.03 1.30
CA GLY A 286 12.40 -22.25 -0.10
C GLY A 286 13.01 -21.01 -0.78
N ARG A 287 12.82 -20.89 -2.09
CA ARG A 287 13.40 -19.84 -2.94
C ARG A 287 12.37 -19.40 -3.98
N GLN A 288 12.09 -18.09 -4.08
CA GLN A 288 11.23 -17.52 -5.13
C GLN A 288 11.72 -16.16 -5.60
N HIS A 289 11.46 -15.83 -6.87
CA HIS A 289 11.46 -14.45 -7.37
C HIS A 289 10.05 -13.88 -7.38
N PHE A 290 9.84 -12.77 -6.65
CA PHE A 290 8.59 -12.02 -6.62
C PHE A 290 8.65 -10.80 -7.53
N LEU A 291 7.68 -10.68 -8.43
CA LEU A 291 7.46 -9.48 -9.23
C LEU A 291 6.23 -8.74 -8.73
N PHE A 292 6.36 -7.44 -8.47
CA PHE A 292 5.25 -6.56 -8.10
C PHE A 292 4.89 -5.64 -9.27
N LEU A 293 3.63 -5.67 -9.68
CA LEU A 293 3.02 -4.73 -10.63
C LEU A 293 2.02 -3.85 -9.86
N GLY A 294 1.92 -2.57 -10.22
CA GLY A 294 0.94 -1.69 -9.60
C GLY A 294 1.07 -0.22 -9.97
N ASP A 295 0.27 0.62 -9.31
CA ASP A 295 0.28 2.08 -9.52
C ASP A 295 1.14 2.83 -8.49
N SER A 296 0.81 4.09 -8.17
CA SER A 296 1.56 4.88 -7.19
C SER A 296 1.56 4.28 -5.78
N LEU A 297 0.59 3.42 -5.43
CA LEU A 297 0.62 2.70 -4.14
C LEU A 297 1.77 1.68 -4.04
N SER A 298 2.34 1.26 -5.17
CA SER A 298 3.49 0.35 -5.27
C SER A 298 4.79 1.06 -5.67
N ASP A 299 4.70 2.14 -6.46
CA ASP A 299 5.86 2.86 -6.99
C ASP A 299 6.43 3.93 -6.04
N TYR A 300 5.60 4.58 -5.24
CA TYR A 300 6.05 5.65 -4.35
C TYR A 300 6.73 5.07 -3.10
N ASP A 301 7.53 5.90 -2.42
CA ASP A 301 8.27 5.54 -1.21
C ASP A 301 9.14 4.27 -1.32
N ARG A 302 9.80 4.04 -2.47
CA ARG A 302 10.81 2.97 -2.62
C ARG A 302 11.85 3.04 -1.49
N GLY A 303 12.22 1.89 -0.95
CA GLY A 303 13.01 1.76 0.28
C GLY A 303 12.16 1.68 1.56
N ARG A 304 10.92 2.21 1.55
CA ARG A 304 10.04 2.33 2.73
C ARG A 304 8.63 1.78 2.53
N ASN A 305 8.22 1.60 1.28
CA ASN A 305 6.91 1.09 0.92
C ASN A 305 6.77 -0.40 1.25
N TYR A 306 5.55 -0.93 1.13
CA TYR A 306 5.23 -2.29 1.56
C TYR A 306 6.11 -3.38 0.92
N ILE A 307 6.68 -3.13 -0.28
CA ILE A 307 7.55 -4.07 -1.00
C ILE A 307 8.96 -4.04 -0.42
N SER A 308 9.49 -2.86 -0.10
CA SER A 308 10.79 -2.72 0.57
C SER A 308 10.75 -3.13 2.05
N LEU A 309 9.61 -2.96 2.72
CA LEU A 309 9.40 -3.53 4.06
C LEU A 309 9.33 -5.05 3.99
N LEU A 310 8.69 -5.63 2.96
CA LEU A 310 8.61 -7.08 2.79
C LEU A 310 10.00 -7.72 2.66
N THR A 311 10.92 -7.12 1.89
CA THR A 311 12.30 -7.62 1.75
C THR A 311 13.09 -7.67 3.05
N CYS A 312 12.68 -6.95 4.11
CA CYS A 312 13.29 -7.04 5.44
C CYS A 312 12.93 -8.33 6.20
N PHE A 313 12.00 -9.15 5.69
CA PHE A 313 11.43 -10.32 6.34
C PHE A 313 11.42 -11.59 5.47
N LEU A 314 11.90 -11.52 4.22
CA LEU A 314 12.02 -12.72 3.38
C LEU A 314 13.38 -13.41 3.63
N PRO A 315 13.46 -14.76 3.48
CA PRO A 315 14.75 -15.47 3.50
C PRO A 315 15.71 -14.95 2.42
N PRO A 316 17.05 -15.01 2.62
CA PRO A 316 18.05 -14.49 1.68
C PRO A 316 17.99 -15.09 0.26
N GLU A 317 17.39 -16.27 0.11
CA GLU A 317 17.20 -16.96 -1.16
C GLU A 317 16.08 -16.33 -2.01
N TYR A 318 15.19 -15.54 -1.40
CA TYR A 318 14.14 -14.80 -2.09
C TYR A 318 14.68 -13.53 -2.74
N SER A 319 14.10 -13.16 -3.87
CA SER A 319 14.43 -11.91 -4.57
C SER A 319 13.16 -11.18 -5.01
N VAL A 320 13.19 -9.85 -5.02
CA VAL A 320 11.99 -9.03 -5.25
C VAL A 320 12.26 -7.94 -6.28
N ARG A 321 11.37 -7.79 -7.26
CA ARG A 321 11.41 -6.73 -8.28
C ARG A 321 10.15 -5.87 -8.21
N ASN A 322 10.30 -4.56 -7.99
CA ASN A 322 9.20 -3.60 -7.96
C ASN A 322 9.05 -2.85 -9.31
N CYS A 323 8.08 -3.30 -10.11
CA CYS A 323 7.67 -2.68 -11.37
C CYS A 323 6.35 -1.89 -11.26
N GLY A 324 5.97 -1.43 -10.06
CA GLY A 324 4.94 -0.42 -9.91
C GLY A 324 5.33 0.89 -10.62
N VAL A 325 4.36 1.61 -11.18
CA VAL A 325 4.59 2.91 -11.85
C VAL A 325 3.53 3.94 -11.46
N GLY A 326 3.95 5.14 -11.05
CA GLY A 326 3.07 6.22 -10.60
C GLY A 326 1.94 6.55 -11.60
N GLY A 327 0.69 6.43 -11.14
CA GLY A 327 -0.50 6.70 -11.95
C GLY A 327 -0.86 5.64 -12.98
N ASP A 328 -0.39 4.40 -12.82
CA ASP A 328 -0.78 3.28 -13.69
C ASP A 328 -2.26 2.90 -13.60
N THR A 329 -2.73 2.21 -14.65
CA THR A 329 -4.08 1.64 -14.79
C THR A 329 -3.94 0.32 -15.53
N LEU A 330 -4.99 -0.51 -15.55
CA LEU A 330 -5.03 -1.74 -16.34
C LEU A 330 -4.58 -1.49 -17.79
N LEU A 331 -5.03 -0.40 -18.40
CA LEU A 331 -4.64 -0.01 -19.76
C LEU A 331 -3.12 0.19 -19.92
N ARG A 332 -2.45 0.81 -18.93
CA ARG A 332 -1.00 1.09 -18.96
C ARG A 332 -0.15 -0.14 -18.65
N ILE A 333 -0.61 -0.99 -17.73
CA ILE A 333 0.01 -2.29 -17.46
C ILE A 333 -0.03 -3.15 -18.73
N ARG A 334 -1.20 -3.25 -19.38
CA ARG A 334 -1.41 -3.93 -20.67
C ARG A 334 -0.52 -3.35 -21.78
N GLN A 335 -0.39 -2.03 -21.87
CA GLN A 335 0.55 -1.37 -22.82
C GLN A 335 2.00 -1.84 -22.63
N ARG A 336 2.56 -1.76 -21.41
CA ARG A 336 3.95 -2.17 -21.19
C ARG A 336 4.16 -3.67 -21.35
N LEU A 337 3.20 -4.50 -20.94
CA LEU A 337 3.25 -5.94 -21.20
C LEU A 337 3.29 -6.28 -22.70
N ASN A 338 2.77 -5.41 -23.57
CA ASN A 338 2.84 -5.54 -25.02
C ASN A 338 4.06 -4.84 -25.66
N GLY A 339 4.83 -4.05 -24.92
CA GLY A 339 5.89 -3.19 -25.47
C GLY A 339 5.36 -1.91 -26.15
N GLU A 340 4.09 -1.55 -25.93
CA GLU A 340 3.51 -0.30 -26.44
C GLU A 340 4.10 0.92 -25.70
N LYS A 341 4.18 2.06 -26.40
CA LYS A 341 4.77 3.28 -25.84
C LYS A 341 3.83 3.93 -24.82
N THR A 342 4.25 3.95 -23.55
CA THR A 342 3.59 4.71 -22.49
C THR A 342 4.63 5.42 -21.60
N VAL A 343 4.23 5.98 -20.45
CA VAL A 343 5.12 6.72 -19.54
C VAL A 343 5.90 5.73 -18.67
N ARG A 344 7.21 5.96 -18.51
CA ARG A 344 8.14 5.10 -17.75
C ARG A 344 8.06 3.64 -18.21
N ASN A 345 8.48 3.39 -19.45
CA ASN A 345 8.47 2.05 -20.07
C ASN A 345 9.62 1.19 -19.56
N GLU A 346 10.77 1.81 -19.28
CA GLU A 346 12.02 1.19 -18.80
C GLU A 346 11.85 0.37 -17.51
N MET A 347 10.84 0.70 -16.69
CA MET A 347 10.43 -0.09 -15.53
C MET A 347 10.13 -1.56 -15.87
N TYR A 348 9.67 -1.82 -17.11
CA TYR A 348 9.32 -3.14 -17.62
C TYR A 348 10.44 -3.77 -18.48
N ASP A 349 11.62 -3.14 -18.59
CA ASP A 349 12.73 -3.69 -19.35
C ASP A 349 13.20 -5.01 -18.73
N GLN A 350 13.20 -6.07 -19.55
CA GLN A 350 13.48 -7.43 -19.10
C GLN A 350 12.61 -7.88 -17.90
N ILE A 351 11.34 -7.47 -17.81
CA ILE A 351 10.49 -7.70 -16.61
C ILE A 351 10.34 -9.18 -16.16
N PHE A 352 10.58 -10.14 -17.06
CA PHE A 352 10.61 -11.58 -16.76
C PHE A 352 12.04 -12.13 -16.57
N SER A 353 12.99 -11.26 -16.22
CA SER A 353 14.39 -11.57 -15.90
C SER A 353 14.74 -10.97 -14.52
N PRO A 354 15.13 -11.81 -13.53
CA PRO A 354 14.96 -13.26 -13.53
C PRO A 354 13.48 -13.66 -13.65
N LYS A 355 13.21 -14.90 -14.05
CA LYS A 355 11.85 -15.39 -14.23
C LYS A 355 11.09 -15.39 -12.89
N PRO A 356 9.93 -14.72 -12.76
CA PRO A 356 9.17 -14.70 -11.51
C PRO A 356 8.46 -16.04 -11.26
N ASP A 357 8.41 -16.43 -10.00
CA ASP A 357 7.63 -17.58 -9.50
C ASP A 357 6.24 -17.12 -9.03
N THR A 358 6.17 -15.93 -8.42
CA THR A 358 4.92 -15.26 -8.02
C THR A 358 4.89 -13.81 -8.49
N ILE A 359 3.75 -13.38 -9.04
CA ILE A 359 3.46 -12.02 -9.47
C ILE A 359 2.33 -11.44 -8.63
N PHE A 360 2.62 -10.37 -7.89
CA PHE A 360 1.63 -9.60 -7.13
C PHE A 360 1.16 -8.39 -7.94
N ILE A 361 -0.14 -8.10 -7.94
CA ILE A 361 -0.72 -6.98 -8.70
C ILE A 361 -1.60 -6.11 -7.80
N LEU A 362 -1.21 -4.85 -7.58
CA LEU A 362 -1.99 -3.83 -6.86
C LEU A 362 -2.29 -2.64 -7.79
N THR A 363 -3.49 -2.61 -8.35
CA THR A 363 -3.98 -1.48 -9.15
C THR A 363 -5.48 -1.28 -8.88
N GLY A 364 -6.02 -0.13 -9.25
CA GLY A 364 -7.44 0.20 -9.08
C GLY A 364 -7.71 1.62 -8.64
N ALA A 365 -6.84 2.26 -7.86
CA ALA A 365 -7.04 3.64 -7.37
C ALA A 365 -7.06 4.67 -8.51
N ASN A 366 -6.33 4.40 -9.58
CA ASN A 366 -6.32 5.22 -10.80
C ASN A 366 -7.36 4.78 -11.85
N ASP A 367 -7.78 3.51 -11.85
CA ASP A 367 -8.84 2.98 -12.72
C ASP A 367 -10.22 3.47 -12.28
N SER A 368 -10.47 3.48 -10.96
CA SER A 368 -11.70 3.95 -10.30
C SER A 368 -11.86 5.46 -10.27
N LYS A 369 -10.77 6.20 -10.49
CA LYS A 369 -10.70 7.66 -10.42
C LYS A 369 -11.72 8.31 -11.33
N LEU A 370 -12.59 9.13 -10.75
CA LEU A 370 -13.56 9.94 -11.47
C LEU A 370 -12.94 11.33 -11.76
N MET A 371 -13.24 11.95 -12.91
CA MET A 371 -12.77 13.31 -13.21
C MET A 371 -13.94 14.23 -13.59
N SER A 372 -13.85 15.51 -13.24
CA SER A 372 -14.88 16.49 -13.60
C SER A 372 -14.96 16.83 -15.09
N ARG A 373 -14.01 16.34 -15.89
CA ARG A 373 -13.87 16.59 -17.34
C ARG A 373 -14.45 15.49 -18.24
N ASN A 374 -14.92 14.39 -17.65
CA ASN A 374 -15.61 13.29 -18.32
C ASN A 374 -16.88 12.91 -17.52
N ASP A 375 -17.58 13.93 -17.01
CA ASP A 375 -18.82 13.81 -16.23
C ASP A 375 -18.77 12.78 -15.08
N TYR A 376 -17.61 12.70 -14.42
CA TYR A 376 -17.31 11.75 -13.34
C TYR A 376 -17.42 10.27 -13.75
N GLN A 377 -17.09 9.94 -14.99
CA GLN A 377 -16.82 8.56 -15.41
C GLN A 377 -15.43 8.09 -14.92
N THR A 378 -15.25 6.79 -14.74
CA THR A 378 -13.95 6.15 -14.42
C THR A 378 -12.94 6.35 -15.55
N TYR A 379 -11.64 6.30 -15.25
CA TYR A 379 -10.60 6.41 -16.28
C TYR A 379 -10.57 5.17 -17.19
N VAL A 380 -10.81 3.99 -16.64
CA VAL A 380 -11.07 2.75 -17.40
C VAL A 380 -12.56 2.43 -17.28
N PRO A 381 -13.33 2.41 -18.39
CA PRO A 381 -14.75 2.11 -18.38
C PRO A 381 -15.07 0.77 -17.72
N GLU A 382 -16.13 0.73 -16.91
CA GLU A 382 -16.47 -0.43 -16.06
C GLU A 382 -16.76 -1.72 -16.85
N ASN A 383 -17.16 -1.60 -18.11
CA ASN A 383 -17.37 -2.70 -19.06
C ASN A 383 -16.06 -3.23 -19.68
N GLU A 384 -14.98 -2.42 -19.74
CA GLU A 384 -13.69 -2.80 -20.34
C GLU A 384 -12.75 -3.47 -19.33
N GLN A 385 -12.93 -3.20 -18.04
CA GLN A 385 -12.09 -3.71 -16.95
C GLN A 385 -11.92 -5.24 -16.96
N ILE A 386 -12.97 -6.00 -17.31
CA ILE A 386 -12.92 -7.48 -17.37
C ILE A 386 -12.05 -7.96 -18.53
N ALA A 387 -12.21 -7.38 -19.72
CA ALA A 387 -11.43 -7.74 -20.91
C ALA A 387 -9.94 -7.39 -20.74
N LEU A 388 -9.64 -6.20 -20.21
CA LEU A 388 -8.27 -5.80 -19.89
C LEU A 388 -7.62 -6.72 -18.85
N TRP A 389 -8.36 -7.15 -17.82
CA TRP A 389 -7.87 -8.15 -16.86
C TRP A 389 -7.61 -9.51 -17.52
N ASP A 390 -8.50 -9.98 -18.40
CA ASP A 390 -8.31 -11.23 -19.15
C ASP A 390 -7.04 -11.16 -20.02
N GLU A 391 -6.80 -10.05 -20.74
CA GLU A 391 -5.59 -9.81 -21.52
C GLU A 391 -4.32 -9.82 -20.64
N ILE A 392 -4.33 -9.09 -19.52
CA ILE A 392 -3.20 -9.01 -18.59
C ILE A 392 -2.88 -10.40 -18.02
N VAL A 393 -3.89 -11.11 -17.51
CA VAL A 393 -3.69 -12.45 -16.91
C VAL A 393 -3.22 -13.45 -17.96
N ALA A 394 -3.77 -13.42 -19.18
CA ALA A 394 -3.30 -14.27 -20.27
C ALA A 394 -1.86 -13.96 -20.69
N ALA A 395 -1.50 -12.67 -20.80
CA ALA A 395 -0.14 -12.24 -21.14
C ALA A 395 0.88 -12.65 -20.06
N LEU A 396 0.55 -12.47 -18.78
CA LEU A 396 1.40 -12.85 -17.66
C LEU A 396 1.56 -14.38 -17.57
N LYS A 397 0.47 -15.16 -17.62
CA LYS A 397 0.52 -16.63 -17.65
C LYS A 397 1.35 -17.13 -18.84
N LYS A 398 1.17 -16.56 -20.04
CA LYS A 398 1.92 -16.95 -21.25
C LYS A 398 3.42 -16.61 -21.19
N LYS A 399 3.79 -15.45 -20.61
CA LYS A 399 5.19 -14.98 -20.61
C LYS A 399 6.01 -15.44 -19.40
N SER A 400 5.35 -15.78 -18.28
CA SER A 400 6.02 -16.23 -17.05
C SER A 400 5.64 -17.64 -16.61
N GLY A 401 4.37 -18.04 -16.72
CA GLY A 401 3.86 -19.23 -16.03
C GLY A 401 3.83 -19.11 -14.50
N ALA A 402 4.04 -17.92 -13.95
CA ALA A 402 4.08 -17.66 -12.51
C ALA A 402 2.70 -17.80 -11.85
N LYS A 403 2.69 -18.03 -10.53
CA LYS A 403 1.49 -17.79 -9.71
C LYS A 403 1.13 -16.30 -9.77
N ILE A 404 -0.15 -15.96 -9.90
CA ILE A 404 -0.60 -14.56 -9.88
C ILE A 404 -1.47 -14.34 -8.64
N VAL A 405 -1.21 -13.24 -7.92
CA VAL A 405 -1.90 -12.83 -6.70
C VAL A 405 -2.41 -11.41 -6.90
N LEU A 406 -3.73 -11.22 -6.82
CA LEU A 406 -4.35 -9.91 -6.97
C LEU A 406 -4.54 -9.26 -5.59
N ILE A 407 -4.20 -7.99 -5.45
CA ILE A 407 -4.39 -7.23 -4.22
C ILE A 407 -5.50 -6.20 -4.47
N THR A 408 -6.57 -6.26 -3.68
CA THR A 408 -7.69 -5.30 -3.81
C THR A 408 -7.23 -3.88 -3.51
N ALA A 409 -7.62 -2.90 -4.34
CA ALA A 409 -7.30 -1.50 -4.09
C ALA A 409 -8.10 -0.96 -2.89
N PRO A 410 -7.45 -0.39 -1.87
CA PRO A 410 -8.14 0.23 -0.74
C PRO A 410 -8.89 1.48 -1.21
N ASP A 411 -9.94 1.87 -0.49
CA ASP A 411 -10.63 3.15 -0.72
C ASP A 411 -9.67 4.34 -0.47
N SER A 412 -10.14 5.58 -0.64
CA SER A 412 -9.45 6.77 -0.14
C SER A 412 -10.01 7.18 1.21
N TYR A 413 -9.19 7.84 2.03
CA TYR A 413 -9.68 8.54 3.21
C TYR A 413 -10.49 9.78 2.78
N MET A 414 -11.79 9.55 2.54
CA MET A 414 -12.70 10.51 1.90
C MET A 414 -12.75 11.91 2.54
N PRO A 415 -12.51 12.13 3.85
CA PRO A 415 -12.38 13.49 4.39
C PRO A 415 -11.24 14.32 3.78
N TYR A 416 -10.05 13.73 3.56
CA TYR A 416 -8.92 14.42 2.91
C TYR A 416 -9.21 14.68 1.43
N GLN A 417 -9.71 13.68 0.69
CA GLN A 417 -10.16 13.86 -0.69
C GLN A 417 -11.20 14.99 -0.83
N LYS A 418 -12.21 15.03 0.06
CA LYS A 418 -13.22 16.09 0.07
C LYS A 418 -12.61 17.48 0.31
N ALA A 419 -11.61 17.60 1.19
CA ALA A 419 -10.90 18.86 1.41
C ALA A 419 -10.16 19.35 0.16
N LEU A 420 -9.58 18.45 -0.64
CA LEU A 420 -8.95 18.78 -1.92
C LEU A 420 -9.96 19.17 -3.01
N TYR A 421 -10.96 18.32 -3.29
CA TYR A 421 -11.77 18.51 -4.50
C TYR A 421 -12.91 19.51 -4.34
N MET A 422 -13.45 19.73 -3.12
CA MET A 422 -14.59 20.65 -2.95
C MET A 422 -14.26 22.12 -3.28
N PRO A 423 -13.10 22.69 -2.89
CA PRO A 423 -12.71 24.04 -3.30
C PRO A 423 -12.53 24.18 -4.83
N LEU A 424 -12.09 23.12 -5.50
CA LEU A 424 -11.96 23.10 -6.97
C LEU A 424 -13.34 23.01 -7.64
N LYS A 425 -14.21 22.13 -7.13
CA LYS A 425 -15.60 21.97 -7.61
C LYS A 425 -16.42 23.24 -7.46
N ALA A 426 -16.31 23.94 -6.32
CA ALA A 426 -16.96 25.22 -6.09
C ALA A 426 -16.50 26.31 -7.08
N LYS A 427 -15.22 26.29 -7.47
CA LYS A 427 -14.64 27.19 -8.48
C LYS A 427 -14.87 26.74 -9.93
N LYS A 428 -15.59 25.62 -10.15
CA LYS A 428 -15.75 24.95 -11.47
C LYS A 428 -14.41 24.60 -12.14
N TYR A 429 -13.36 24.38 -11.37
CA TYR A 429 -12.05 23.97 -11.87
C TYR A 429 -12.00 22.46 -12.11
N ASN A 430 -11.16 22.04 -13.06
CA ASN A 430 -10.93 20.62 -13.32
C ASN A 430 -10.33 19.93 -12.08
N HIS A 431 -10.96 18.83 -11.66
CA HIS A 431 -10.54 18.03 -10.51
C HIS A 431 -10.77 16.55 -10.74
N SER A 432 -10.08 15.73 -9.95
CA SER A 432 -10.30 14.29 -9.84
C SER A 432 -10.87 13.97 -8.46
N ILE A 433 -11.54 12.81 -8.34
CA ILE A 433 -11.93 12.21 -7.06
C ILE A 433 -11.46 10.75 -7.09
N PHE A 434 -10.63 10.38 -6.12
CA PHE A 434 -10.12 9.03 -5.93
C PHE A 434 -10.93 8.29 -4.86
N GLY A 435 -10.90 6.95 -4.91
CA GLY A 435 -11.21 6.12 -3.74
C GLY A 435 -12.63 6.22 -3.19
N ILE A 436 -13.61 6.60 -4.01
CA ILE A 436 -15.04 6.56 -3.65
C ILE A 436 -15.41 5.08 -3.39
N PRO A 437 -15.87 4.71 -2.17
CA PRO A 437 -16.05 3.30 -1.79
C PRO A 437 -16.95 2.51 -2.74
N GLU A 438 -18.05 3.10 -3.22
CA GLU A 438 -19.00 2.42 -4.11
C GLU A 438 -18.38 2.11 -5.48
N VAL A 439 -17.38 2.88 -5.93
CA VAL A 439 -16.65 2.64 -7.19
C VAL A 439 -15.55 1.60 -6.96
N HIS A 440 -14.83 1.70 -5.83
CA HIS A 440 -13.84 0.71 -5.41
C HIS A 440 -14.45 -0.67 -5.18
N ASP A 441 -15.64 -0.76 -4.61
CA ASP A 441 -16.34 -2.04 -4.42
C ASP A 441 -16.71 -2.68 -5.77
N ARG A 442 -17.15 -1.91 -6.78
CA ARG A 442 -17.40 -2.44 -8.13
C ARG A 442 -16.11 -2.92 -8.80
N PHE A 443 -15.02 -2.17 -8.67
CA PHE A 443 -13.71 -2.59 -9.19
C PHE A 443 -13.20 -3.87 -8.48
N ASN A 444 -13.20 -3.88 -7.14
CA ASN A 444 -12.75 -5.01 -6.34
C ASN A 444 -13.66 -6.25 -6.48
N ALA A 445 -14.96 -6.08 -6.78
CA ALA A 445 -15.84 -7.19 -7.13
C ALA A 445 -15.42 -7.83 -8.46
N ARG A 446 -15.10 -7.04 -9.50
CA ARG A 446 -14.57 -7.56 -10.77
C ARG A 446 -13.20 -8.20 -10.59
N LEU A 447 -12.33 -7.65 -9.76
CA LEU A 447 -11.03 -8.24 -9.43
C LEU A 447 -11.20 -9.63 -8.78
N ARG A 448 -12.13 -9.79 -7.82
CA ARG A 448 -12.47 -11.12 -7.25
C ARG A 448 -13.13 -12.06 -8.28
N GLN A 449 -13.96 -11.55 -9.19
CA GLN A 449 -14.53 -12.32 -10.31
C GLN A 449 -13.45 -12.86 -11.26
N ILE A 450 -12.46 -12.01 -11.62
CA ILE A 450 -11.30 -12.39 -12.44
C ILE A 450 -10.46 -13.45 -11.73
N ALA A 451 -10.20 -13.28 -10.43
CA ALA A 451 -9.47 -14.27 -9.64
C ALA A 451 -10.18 -15.64 -9.63
N GLY A 452 -11.48 -15.67 -9.37
CA GLY A 452 -12.29 -16.89 -9.44
C GLY A 452 -12.34 -17.53 -10.83
N LYS A 453 -12.46 -16.72 -11.89
CA LYS A 453 -12.43 -17.18 -13.29
C LYS A 453 -11.10 -17.83 -13.67
N HIS A 454 -9.98 -17.33 -13.16
CA HIS A 454 -8.64 -17.71 -13.58
C HIS A 454 -7.87 -18.60 -12.60
N GLY A 455 -8.46 -18.93 -11.45
CA GLY A 455 -7.78 -19.68 -10.38
C GLY A 455 -6.61 -18.90 -9.78
N LEU A 456 -6.83 -17.63 -9.42
CA LEU A 456 -5.82 -16.74 -8.83
C LEU A 456 -6.13 -16.47 -7.36
N ASP A 457 -5.09 -16.17 -6.59
CA ASP A 457 -5.22 -15.81 -5.18
C ASP A 457 -5.56 -14.32 -5.02
N VAL A 458 -6.21 -13.96 -3.91
CA VAL A 458 -6.58 -12.57 -3.59
C VAL A 458 -6.15 -12.19 -2.18
N ILE A 459 -5.51 -11.03 -2.05
CA ILE A 459 -5.26 -10.36 -0.75
C ILE A 459 -6.26 -9.22 -0.61
N ASP A 460 -7.21 -9.35 0.32
CA ASP A 460 -8.29 -8.37 0.56
C ASP A 460 -7.83 -7.22 1.48
N PHE A 461 -6.84 -6.48 0.98
CA PHE A 461 -6.28 -5.29 1.65
C PHE A 461 -7.33 -4.18 1.82
N ALA A 462 -8.31 -4.07 0.92
CA ALA A 462 -9.41 -3.11 1.05
C ALA A 462 -10.24 -3.39 2.32
N ALA A 463 -10.57 -4.67 2.56
CA ALA A 463 -11.21 -5.06 3.82
C ALA A 463 -10.26 -4.92 5.03
N ALA A 464 -8.95 -5.11 4.87
CA ALA A 464 -7.98 -4.86 5.96
C ALA A 464 -7.95 -3.40 6.40
N VAL A 465 -7.92 -2.46 5.46
CA VAL A 465 -8.02 -1.01 5.71
C VAL A 465 -9.35 -0.65 6.39
N ARG A 466 -10.49 -1.16 5.88
CA ARG A 466 -11.81 -0.91 6.48
C ARG A 466 -11.99 -1.50 7.89
N ARG A 467 -11.18 -2.50 8.27
CA ARG A 467 -11.12 -3.08 9.62
C ARG A 467 -10.17 -2.32 10.56
N HIS A 468 -9.36 -1.38 10.07
CA HIS A 468 -8.39 -0.70 10.91
C HIS A 468 -9.09 0.20 11.95
N PRO A 469 -8.66 0.21 13.23
CA PRO A 469 -9.32 1.00 14.27
C PRO A 469 -9.33 2.51 13.99
N ASP A 470 -8.29 2.98 13.31
CA ASP A 470 -8.21 4.31 12.73
C ASP A 470 -7.75 4.21 11.26
N PRO A 471 -8.67 4.30 10.27
CA PRO A 471 -8.28 4.32 8.87
C PRO A 471 -7.56 5.62 8.44
N GLN A 472 -7.64 6.70 9.21
CA GLN A 472 -7.04 8.00 8.86
C GLN A 472 -5.51 7.92 8.83
N GLU A 473 -4.91 7.27 9.83
CA GLU A 473 -3.45 7.17 9.95
C GLU A 473 -2.78 6.28 8.90
N LEU A 474 -3.56 5.56 8.07
CA LEU A 474 -3.07 4.70 6.99
C LEU A 474 -2.74 5.45 5.69
N TYR A 475 -3.03 6.75 5.61
CA TYR A 475 -2.85 7.56 4.39
C TYR A 475 -2.00 8.80 4.62
N VAL A 476 -1.41 9.32 3.55
CA VAL A 476 -0.80 10.66 3.51
C VAL A 476 -1.90 11.71 3.74
N GLN A 477 -1.68 12.62 4.70
CA GLN A 477 -2.68 13.59 5.16
C GLN A 477 -3.12 14.57 4.06
N ASP A 478 -2.23 14.90 3.13
CA ASP A 478 -2.47 15.91 2.11
C ASP A 478 -3.34 15.41 0.94
N ASP A 479 -3.54 14.09 0.77
CA ASP A 479 -4.39 13.55 -0.30
C ASP A 479 -5.39 12.46 0.11
N GLY A 480 -5.11 11.62 1.11
CA GLY A 480 -5.97 10.48 1.46
C GLY A 480 -6.03 9.38 0.39
N VAL A 481 -5.09 9.33 -0.54
CA VAL A 481 -4.97 8.33 -1.62
C VAL A 481 -3.75 7.47 -1.39
N HIS A 482 -2.58 8.09 -1.22
CA HIS A 482 -1.33 7.36 -1.02
C HIS A 482 -1.23 6.85 0.41
N LEU A 483 -0.63 5.67 0.57
CA LEU A 483 -0.46 5.04 1.88
C LEU A 483 0.56 5.85 2.70
N SER A 484 0.29 6.02 3.98
CA SER A 484 1.33 6.41 4.94
C SER A 484 2.28 5.23 5.16
N LEU A 485 3.36 5.47 5.91
CA LEU A 485 4.19 4.35 6.39
C LEU A 485 3.37 3.29 7.14
N LYS A 486 2.32 3.68 7.89
CA LYS A 486 1.43 2.72 8.57
C LYS A 486 0.55 1.93 7.59
N GLY A 487 0.09 2.56 6.51
CA GLY A 487 -0.60 1.88 5.40
C GLY A 487 0.30 0.86 4.71
N HIS A 488 1.57 1.22 4.46
CA HIS A 488 2.57 0.30 3.92
C HIS A 488 2.94 -0.83 4.91
N GLN A 489 3.07 -0.53 6.20
CA GLN A 489 3.26 -1.52 7.26
C GLN A 489 2.10 -2.52 7.33
N LEU A 490 0.84 -2.07 7.21
CA LEU A 490 -0.34 -2.93 7.20
C LEU A 490 -0.31 -3.89 5.99
N LEU A 491 -0.11 -3.36 4.78
CA LEU A 491 -0.06 -4.18 3.56
C LEU A 491 1.10 -5.19 3.56
N CYS A 492 2.28 -4.80 4.04
CA CYS A 492 3.39 -5.73 4.27
C CYS A 492 2.98 -6.89 5.20
N GLY A 493 2.23 -6.59 6.26
CA GLY A 493 1.71 -7.60 7.19
C GLY A 493 0.70 -8.56 6.58
N GLU A 494 -0.22 -8.08 5.73
CA GLU A 494 -1.19 -8.93 5.03
C GLU A 494 -0.49 -9.85 4.01
N ILE A 495 0.53 -9.36 3.30
CA ILE A 495 1.33 -10.16 2.36
C ILE A 495 2.18 -11.20 3.09
N LEU A 496 2.84 -10.83 4.20
CA LEU A 496 3.57 -11.78 5.04
C LEU A 496 2.65 -12.86 5.63
N ASN A 497 1.46 -12.49 6.09
CA ASN A 497 0.46 -13.46 6.58
C ASN A 497 -0.01 -14.43 5.48
N TYR A 498 -0.22 -13.93 4.26
CA TYR A 498 -0.55 -14.75 3.08
C TYR A 498 0.58 -15.75 2.75
N LEU A 499 1.84 -15.28 2.68
CA LEU A 499 3.00 -16.11 2.39
C LEU A 499 3.26 -17.17 3.48
N ALA A 500 3.14 -16.79 4.75
CA ALA A 500 3.43 -17.64 5.91
C ALA A 500 2.38 -18.74 6.16
N THR A 501 1.16 -18.58 5.66
CA THR A 501 0.07 -19.53 5.89
C THR A 501 -0.23 -20.41 4.68
N GLY A 502 0.02 -19.93 3.46
CA GLY A 502 -0.33 -20.62 2.21
C GLY A 502 -1.83 -20.94 2.06
N LYS A 503 -2.68 -20.43 2.95
CA LYS A 503 -4.09 -20.79 3.11
C LYS A 503 -4.98 -19.55 3.07
N MET A 504 -6.23 -19.76 2.65
CA MET A 504 -7.06 -18.70 2.07
C MET A 504 -8.06 -18.07 3.05
N PHE A 505 -8.46 -16.83 2.77
CA PHE A 505 -9.86 -16.44 2.83
C PHE A 505 -10.42 -16.47 1.41
N GLN A 506 -11.19 -17.52 1.05
CA GLN A 506 -11.90 -17.51 -0.23
C GLN A 506 -13.24 -16.79 -0.05
N ILE A 507 -13.39 -15.68 -0.77
CA ILE A 507 -14.66 -14.97 -0.95
C ILE A 507 -15.12 -15.25 -2.38
N THR A 508 -15.92 -16.30 -2.55
CA THR A 508 -16.59 -16.61 -3.82
C THR A 508 -17.71 -15.62 -4.11
N SER A 509 -18.08 -15.49 -5.39
CA SER A 509 -18.81 -14.33 -5.94
C SER A 509 -20.30 -14.21 -5.56
N ALA A 510 -20.75 -14.87 -4.50
CA ALA A 510 -22.13 -14.90 -4.03
C ALA A 510 -22.34 -14.38 -2.57
N GLY A 511 -21.32 -13.75 -1.96
CA GLY A 511 -21.36 -13.36 -0.54
C GLY A 511 -21.06 -14.52 0.42
N GLU A 512 -20.46 -15.57 -0.12
CA GLU A 512 -19.97 -16.75 0.58
C GLU A 512 -18.62 -16.45 1.25
N LYS A 513 -18.37 -17.07 2.40
CA LYS A 513 -17.05 -17.02 3.07
C LYS A 513 -16.63 -18.44 3.44
N SER A 514 -15.47 -18.86 2.96
CA SER A 514 -14.88 -20.17 3.27
C SER A 514 -13.50 -20.06 3.91
N LEU A 515 -13.25 -20.98 4.84
CA LEU A 515 -11.95 -21.32 5.39
C LEU A 515 -11.68 -22.78 5.03
N THR A 516 -10.51 -23.08 4.46
CA THR A 516 -10.19 -24.42 3.96
C THR A 516 -8.76 -24.82 4.30
N GLY A 517 -8.58 -26.10 4.62
CA GLY A 517 -7.32 -26.73 4.98
C GLY A 517 -7.34 -27.21 6.42
N GLU A 518 -6.64 -28.31 6.68
CA GLU A 518 -6.54 -28.99 7.98
C GLU A 518 -6.18 -28.02 9.12
N LEU A 519 -6.95 -28.12 10.21
CA LEU A 519 -6.76 -27.43 11.48
C LEU A 519 -6.95 -28.46 12.61
N SER A 520 -5.87 -28.89 13.25
CA SER A 520 -5.91 -29.88 14.33
C SER A 520 -6.17 -29.22 15.69
N PHE A 521 -7.12 -29.75 16.47
CA PHE A 521 -7.56 -29.27 17.77
C PHE A 521 -7.34 -30.34 18.85
N ARG A 522 -6.65 -29.97 19.93
CA ARG A 522 -6.33 -30.82 21.08
C ARG A 522 -7.26 -30.54 22.27
N GLY A 523 -8.54 -30.26 21.99
CA GLY A 523 -9.55 -29.87 22.97
C GLY A 523 -9.60 -28.37 23.21
N ASN A 524 -8.68 -27.85 24.04
CA ASN A 524 -8.73 -26.46 24.51
C ASN A 524 -8.33 -25.42 23.46
N ASP A 525 -7.87 -25.87 22.29
CA ASP A 525 -7.52 -25.00 21.15
C ASP A 525 -8.74 -24.27 20.59
N ARG A 526 -8.52 -23.07 20.05
CA ARG A 526 -9.58 -22.29 19.39
C ARG A 526 -9.06 -21.40 18.29
N ILE A 527 -9.86 -21.23 17.24
CA ILE A 527 -9.53 -20.33 16.13
C ILE A 527 -10.66 -19.32 15.96
N ARG A 528 -10.39 -18.04 16.26
CA ARG A 528 -11.36 -16.94 16.15
C ARG A 528 -11.31 -16.33 14.74
N ILE A 529 -12.42 -16.41 14.02
CA ILE A 529 -12.54 -15.90 12.65
C ILE A 529 -12.82 -14.40 12.69
N LEU A 530 -11.77 -13.57 12.59
CA LEU A 530 -11.89 -12.10 12.74
C LEU A 530 -12.79 -11.43 11.68
N ASN A 531 -13.08 -12.10 10.56
CA ASN A 531 -13.91 -11.59 9.46
C ASN A 531 -15.36 -12.10 9.49
N SER A 532 -15.90 -12.40 10.68
CA SER A 532 -17.21 -13.08 10.87
C SER A 532 -18.24 -12.35 11.74
N SER A 533 -17.96 -11.12 12.19
CA SER A 533 -18.90 -10.33 13.01
C SER A 533 -20.19 -9.95 12.27
N ASP A 534 -20.13 -9.91 10.94
CA ASP A 534 -21.23 -9.71 9.99
C ASP A 534 -21.97 -11.00 9.61
N ILE A 535 -21.35 -12.18 9.76
CA ILE A 535 -22.00 -13.47 9.56
C ILE A 535 -22.99 -13.70 10.70
N ASN A 536 -24.28 -13.78 10.37
CA ASN A 536 -25.36 -13.87 11.35
C ASN A 536 -26.42 -14.88 10.89
N ALA A 537 -26.93 -15.69 11.82
CA ALA A 537 -28.20 -16.35 11.64
C ALA A 537 -29.31 -15.33 11.93
N ASP A 538 -30.03 -14.87 10.90
CA ASP A 538 -31.04 -13.82 11.03
C ASP A 538 -32.27 -14.08 10.15
N LYS A 539 -33.07 -13.04 9.86
CA LYS A 539 -34.26 -13.10 8.99
C LYS A 539 -34.00 -13.54 7.55
N ASN A 540 -32.76 -13.55 7.08
CA ASN A 540 -32.35 -14.04 5.75
C ASN A 540 -31.95 -15.53 5.81
N GLY A 541 -31.66 -16.03 7.02
CA GLY A 541 -31.17 -17.37 7.29
C GLY A 541 -29.65 -17.48 7.23
N LEU A 542 -29.13 -18.63 7.64
CA LEU A 542 -27.71 -18.96 7.61
C LEU A 542 -27.55 -20.46 7.40
N THR A 543 -26.67 -20.85 6.48
CA THR A 543 -26.13 -22.22 6.44
C THR A 543 -24.67 -22.20 6.83
N VAL A 544 -24.29 -23.14 7.70
CA VAL A 544 -22.91 -23.42 8.10
C VAL A 544 -22.62 -24.87 7.76
N ILE A 545 -21.55 -25.11 7.01
CA ILE A 545 -21.05 -26.45 6.63
C ILE A 545 -19.65 -26.63 7.22
N THR A 546 -19.34 -27.81 7.73
CA THR A 546 -18.03 -28.17 8.30
C THR A 546 -17.58 -29.55 7.82
N ALA A 547 -16.35 -29.68 7.36
CA ALA A 547 -15.67 -30.96 7.17
C ALA A 547 -14.79 -31.22 8.41
N VAL A 548 -14.99 -32.35 9.08
CA VAL A 548 -14.37 -32.65 10.38
C VAL A 548 -13.93 -34.11 10.48
N THR A 549 -12.79 -34.36 11.12
CA THR A 549 -12.27 -35.69 11.44
C THR A 549 -12.13 -35.80 12.97
N PRO A 550 -13.14 -36.30 13.70
CA PRO A 550 -13.06 -36.43 15.16
C PRO A 550 -12.02 -37.47 15.58
N CYS A 551 -11.27 -37.22 16.66
CA CYS A 551 -10.28 -38.18 17.18
C CYS A 551 -10.86 -39.20 18.18
N ASP A 552 -12.19 -39.23 18.35
CA ASP A 552 -12.91 -40.17 19.18
C ASP A 552 -14.36 -40.34 18.67
N ASN A 553 -15.11 -41.31 19.22
CA ASN A 553 -16.51 -41.58 18.86
C ASN A 553 -17.55 -40.74 19.63
N GLY A 554 -17.13 -39.74 20.42
CA GLY A 554 -17.97 -38.93 21.31
C GLY A 554 -18.51 -39.68 22.54
N THR A 555 -18.49 -41.00 22.52
CA THR A 555 -18.98 -41.91 23.58
C THR A 555 -17.95 -42.22 24.67
N ASP A 556 -16.73 -41.69 24.56
CA ASP A 556 -15.64 -41.84 25.53
C ASP A 556 -16.01 -41.15 26.85
N LYS A 557 -16.49 -41.93 27.83
CA LYS A 557 -17.01 -41.44 29.12
C LYS A 557 -15.88 -40.91 30.01
N ARG A 558 -15.42 -39.71 29.71
CA ARG A 558 -14.52 -38.92 30.57
C ARG A 558 -15.18 -38.74 31.95
N LYS A 559 -14.38 -38.53 33.00
CA LYS A 559 -14.82 -38.70 34.41
C LYS A 559 -15.87 -37.68 34.87
N ASP A 560 -16.12 -36.63 34.09
CA ASP A 560 -17.24 -35.71 34.25
C ASP A 560 -18.27 -35.91 33.13
N ALA A 561 -19.56 -35.99 33.48
CA ALA A 561 -20.65 -36.19 32.51
C ALA A 561 -20.91 -34.98 31.58
N SER A 562 -20.04 -33.96 31.61
CA SER A 562 -20.15 -32.79 30.74
C SER A 562 -19.38 -32.98 29.43
N ALA A 563 -18.27 -33.73 29.44
CA ALA A 563 -17.26 -33.76 28.40
C ALA A 563 -17.59 -34.58 27.12
N ALA A 564 -18.85 -34.58 26.68
CA ALA A 564 -19.27 -35.21 25.43
C ALA A 564 -19.58 -34.19 24.30
N LEU A 565 -19.18 -32.92 24.45
CA LEU A 565 -19.59 -31.78 23.60
C LEU A 565 -18.46 -31.24 22.70
N ASP A 566 -18.27 -31.84 21.53
CA ASP A 566 -17.41 -31.27 20.49
C ASP A 566 -18.05 -29.99 19.92
N MET A 567 -17.29 -28.90 19.82
CA MET A 567 -17.75 -27.65 19.24
C MET A 567 -17.08 -27.40 17.89
N TYR A 568 -17.82 -27.46 16.79
CA TYR A 568 -17.27 -27.18 15.46
C TYR A 568 -17.28 -25.67 15.18
N VAL A 569 -18.43 -25.02 15.39
CA VAL A 569 -18.63 -23.59 15.10
C VAL A 569 -19.48 -22.95 16.21
N PHE A 570 -18.94 -21.92 16.83
CA PHE A 570 -19.56 -21.19 17.94
C PHE A 570 -19.58 -19.68 17.66
N LYS A 571 -20.73 -19.02 17.83
CA LYS A 571 -20.82 -17.55 17.85
C LYS A 571 -21.54 -17.14 19.13
N ASP A 572 -20.77 -16.62 20.09
CA ASP A 572 -21.28 -16.32 21.44
C ASP A 572 -22.53 -15.43 21.38
N ARG A 573 -23.51 -15.74 22.23
CA ARG A 573 -24.85 -15.13 22.27
C ARG A 573 -25.61 -15.12 20.94
N GLN A 574 -25.30 -16.01 19.99
CA GLN A 574 -26.13 -16.22 18.80
C GLN A 574 -26.38 -17.69 18.47
N PHE A 575 -25.36 -18.47 18.11
CA PHE A 575 -25.57 -19.86 17.69
C PHE A 575 -24.40 -20.77 18.02
N PHE A 576 -24.65 -22.07 18.04
CA PHE A 576 -23.62 -23.09 18.15
C PHE A 576 -23.97 -24.35 17.37
N PHE A 577 -22.92 -25.06 16.91
CA PHE A 577 -23.02 -26.26 16.08
C PHE A 577 -21.85 -27.22 16.36
N GLY A 578 -22.15 -28.51 16.53
CA GLY A 578 -21.15 -29.52 16.90
C GLY A 578 -21.71 -30.94 17.02
N ARG A 579 -20.99 -31.80 17.76
CA ARG A 579 -21.37 -33.21 18.05
C ARG A 579 -21.46 -33.48 19.55
N TYR A 580 -22.55 -34.13 19.97
CA TYR A 580 -22.83 -34.56 21.33
C TYR A 580 -22.98 -36.07 21.35
N GLU A 581 -22.08 -36.79 22.01
CA GLU A 581 -21.96 -38.25 21.85
C GLU A 581 -21.89 -38.64 20.36
N ASN A 582 -22.81 -39.45 19.85
CA ASN A 582 -22.95 -39.81 18.43
C ASN A 582 -23.96 -38.93 17.65
N ARG A 583 -24.33 -37.75 18.18
CA ARG A 583 -25.44 -36.93 17.68
C ARG A 583 -24.95 -35.59 17.17
N LEU A 584 -25.42 -35.14 16.00
CA LEU A 584 -25.24 -33.73 15.64
C LEU A 584 -26.11 -32.86 16.56
N TYR A 585 -25.57 -31.72 16.98
CA TYR A 585 -26.32 -30.72 17.75
C TYR A 585 -26.25 -29.32 17.17
N ALA A 586 -27.36 -28.58 17.31
CA ALA A 586 -27.40 -27.14 17.11
C ALA A 586 -28.37 -26.47 18.10
N ASN A 587 -28.10 -25.19 18.40
CA ASN A 587 -28.99 -24.32 19.18
C ASN A 587 -28.68 -22.85 18.86
N PHE A 588 -29.60 -21.95 19.24
CA PHE A 588 -29.44 -20.51 19.07
C PHE A 588 -30.02 -19.70 20.23
N HIS A 589 -29.61 -18.44 20.33
CA HIS A 589 -29.98 -17.45 21.33
C HIS A 589 -31.08 -16.53 20.80
N ASP A 590 -32.24 -16.49 21.46
CA ASP A 590 -33.40 -15.69 21.06
C ASP A 590 -33.35 -14.22 21.53
N GLY A 591 -32.14 -13.72 21.80
CA GLY A 591 -31.88 -12.42 22.45
C GLY A 591 -32.07 -12.45 23.97
N VAL A 592 -32.91 -13.35 24.51
CA VAL A 592 -33.13 -13.49 25.96
C VAL A 592 -32.38 -14.69 26.53
N ARG A 593 -32.34 -15.81 25.80
CA ARG A 593 -31.71 -17.08 26.22
C ARG A 593 -31.43 -18.01 25.04
N TYR A 594 -30.59 -19.02 25.28
CA TYR A 594 -30.53 -20.16 24.36
C TYR A 594 -31.85 -20.94 24.37
N CYS A 595 -32.22 -21.53 23.23
CA CYS A 595 -33.57 -22.06 22.99
C CYS A 595 -33.92 -23.39 23.69
N GLY A 596 -33.29 -23.67 24.85
CA GLY A 596 -33.76 -24.56 25.93
C GLY A 596 -33.73 -26.07 25.66
N HIS A 597 -34.05 -26.49 24.44
CA HIS A 597 -34.10 -27.88 24.02
C HIS A 597 -33.27 -28.02 22.75
N THR A 598 -31.95 -28.13 22.92
CA THR A 598 -30.97 -28.38 21.87
C THR A 598 -31.50 -29.42 20.89
N MET A 599 -31.50 -29.12 19.59
CA MET A 599 -31.82 -30.15 18.61
C MET A 599 -30.64 -31.10 18.58
N SER A 600 -30.86 -32.36 18.96
CA SER A 600 -29.86 -33.41 19.02
C SER A 600 -30.48 -34.68 18.45
N VAL A 601 -30.00 -35.11 17.28
CA VAL A 601 -30.53 -36.25 16.53
C VAL A 601 -29.49 -37.36 16.41
N PRO A 602 -29.86 -38.64 16.62
CA PRO A 602 -28.96 -39.77 16.41
C PRO A 602 -28.39 -39.74 14.99
N GLY A 603 -27.08 -39.51 14.88
CA GLY A 603 -26.36 -39.72 13.64
C GLY A 603 -25.68 -41.08 13.69
N ASN A 604 -25.61 -41.75 12.54
CA ASN A 604 -24.52 -42.71 12.31
C ASN A 604 -23.27 -41.88 12.00
N PHE A 605 -22.78 -41.16 13.00
CA PHE A 605 -21.56 -40.37 12.87
C PHE A 605 -20.40 -41.33 12.57
N PRO A 606 -19.61 -41.10 11.50
CA PRO A 606 -18.49 -41.96 11.16
C PRO A 606 -17.52 -42.18 12.33
N GLU A 607 -16.86 -43.33 12.30
CA GLU A 607 -15.88 -43.74 13.31
C GLU A 607 -14.72 -42.74 13.43
N SER A 608 -14.18 -42.64 14.64
CA SER A 608 -12.96 -41.90 14.98
C SER A 608 -11.87 -42.02 13.92
N GLY A 609 -11.35 -40.88 13.46
CA GLY A 609 -10.32 -40.80 12.41
C GLY A 609 -10.86 -40.79 10.97
N ARG A 610 -12.18 -40.83 10.75
CA ARG A 610 -12.79 -40.68 9.42
C ARG A 610 -13.40 -39.29 9.21
N GLU A 611 -13.06 -38.64 8.10
CA GLU A 611 -13.67 -37.36 7.75
C GLU A 611 -15.19 -37.52 7.58
N SER A 612 -15.91 -36.56 8.15
CA SER A 612 -17.35 -36.43 8.14
C SER A 612 -17.71 -35.00 7.74
N GLN A 613 -18.62 -34.82 6.80
CA GLN A 613 -19.17 -33.52 6.49
C GLN A 613 -20.50 -33.34 7.22
N ALA A 614 -20.68 -32.20 7.87
CA ALA A 614 -21.88 -31.87 8.62
C ALA A 614 -22.33 -30.45 8.32
N ALA A 615 -23.63 -30.18 8.39
CA ALA A 615 -24.15 -28.83 8.24
C ALA A 615 -25.33 -28.54 9.17
N VAL A 616 -25.49 -27.26 9.50
CA VAL A 616 -26.70 -26.69 10.11
C VAL A 616 -27.27 -25.61 9.19
N VAL A 617 -28.60 -25.59 9.09
CA VAL A 617 -29.35 -24.51 8.40
C VAL A 617 -30.27 -23.86 9.41
N PHE A 618 -30.18 -22.54 9.54
CA PHE A 618 -31.15 -21.69 10.20
C PHE A 618 -32.05 -21.10 9.11
N GLU A 619 -33.24 -21.66 8.94
CA GLU A 619 -34.20 -21.35 7.89
C GLU A 619 -35.33 -20.47 8.45
N PRO A 620 -35.49 -19.22 7.97
CA PRO A 620 -36.61 -18.37 8.35
C PRO A 620 -37.94 -18.96 7.88
N ARG A 621 -38.92 -19.07 8.78
CA ARG A 621 -40.29 -19.48 8.48
C ARG A 621 -41.27 -18.41 8.99
N SER A 622 -42.52 -18.49 8.56
CA SER A 622 -43.57 -17.59 9.09
C SER A 622 -43.71 -17.80 10.59
N GLY A 623 -43.43 -16.76 11.38
CA GLY A 623 -43.53 -16.81 12.84
C GLY A 623 -42.42 -17.58 13.58
N GLY A 624 -41.27 -17.89 12.97
CA GLY A 624 -40.13 -18.47 13.70
C GLY A 624 -39.00 -19.02 12.82
N CYS A 625 -38.00 -19.64 13.43
CA CYS A 625 -36.89 -20.28 12.73
C CYS A 625 -37.04 -21.81 12.73
N ALA A 626 -36.95 -22.44 11.56
CA ALA A 626 -36.66 -23.86 11.45
C ALA A 626 -35.14 -24.05 11.49
N VAL A 627 -34.66 -25.02 12.27
CA VAL A 627 -33.25 -25.42 12.27
C VAL A 627 -33.18 -26.84 11.72
N LYS A 628 -32.36 -27.06 10.70
CA LYS A 628 -32.11 -28.38 10.08
C LYS A 628 -30.67 -28.81 10.29
N LEU A 629 -30.43 -30.12 10.40
CA LEU A 629 -29.11 -30.74 10.50
C LEU A 629 -28.90 -31.75 9.37
N PHE A 630 -27.71 -31.74 8.79
CA PHE A 630 -27.29 -32.64 7.73
C PHE A 630 -25.98 -33.33 8.09
N LEU A 631 -25.85 -34.61 7.73
CA LEU A 631 -24.64 -35.41 7.84
C LEU A 631 -24.40 -36.07 6.47
N ASN A 632 -23.20 -35.89 5.90
CA ASN A 632 -22.79 -36.44 4.60
C ASN A 632 -23.84 -36.24 3.47
N GLY A 633 -24.45 -35.05 3.39
CA GLY A 633 -25.42 -34.66 2.36
C GLY A 633 -26.86 -35.14 2.60
N VAL A 634 -27.12 -35.82 3.73
CA VAL A 634 -28.43 -36.36 4.11
C VAL A 634 -28.99 -35.54 5.29
N PRO A 635 -30.25 -35.06 5.23
CA PRO A 635 -30.90 -34.45 6.39
C PRO A 635 -31.13 -35.50 7.49
N VAL A 636 -30.64 -35.22 8.69
CA VAL A 636 -30.77 -36.09 9.88
C VAL A 636 -31.71 -35.54 10.95
N GLY A 637 -32.16 -34.29 10.82
CA GLY A 637 -33.14 -33.70 11.73
C GLY A 637 -33.62 -32.31 11.32
N GLU A 638 -34.87 -31.98 11.66
CA GLU A 638 -35.44 -30.62 11.59
C GLU A 638 -36.19 -30.31 12.89
N LYS A 639 -36.14 -29.05 13.33
CA LYS A 639 -36.92 -28.56 14.47
C LYS A 639 -37.36 -27.12 14.25
N ILE A 640 -38.67 -26.88 14.37
CA ILE A 640 -39.27 -25.55 14.24
C ILE A 640 -39.35 -24.88 15.62
N PHE A 641 -38.82 -23.67 15.73
CA PHE A 641 -38.83 -22.84 16.94
C PHE A 641 -39.81 -21.68 16.76
N SER A 642 -41.08 -21.95 17.02
CA SER A 642 -42.17 -20.95 16.92
C SER A 642 -41.95 -19.78 17.88
N GLY A 643 -42.23 -18.56 17.40
CA GLY A 643 -42.05 -17.32 18.14
C GLY A 643 -40.60 -16.87 18.31
N LYS A 644 -39.61 -17.53 17.68
CA LYS A 644 -38.19 -17.30 17.93
C LYS A 644 -37.35 -17.20 16.67
N PHE A 645 -36.40 -16.27 16.70
CA PHE A 645 -35.30 -16.13 15.74
C PHE A 645 -33.99 -15.94 16.50
N PRO A 646 -32.83 -16.27 15.93
CA PRO A 646 -31.55 -15.89 16.51
C PRO A 646 -31.35 -14.38 16.45
N GLU A 647 -30.76 -13.79 17.50
CA GLU A 647 -30.46 -12.35 17.51
C GLU A 647 -29.13 -12.04 16.79
N SER A 648 -29.15 -11.13 15.82
CA SER A 648 -27.97 -10.64 15.11
C SER A 648 -27.00 -9.94 16.06
N ASN A 649 -25.72 -10.35 16.11
CA ASN A 649 -24.71 -9.75 16.98
C ASN A 649 -23.33 -9.68 16.33
N ARG A 650 -22.46 -8.82 16.87
CA ARG A 650 -21.12 -8.55 16.34
C ARG A 650 -20.01 -9.46 16.91
N ASN A 651 -20.36 -10.51 17.67
CA ASN A 651 -19.37 -11.46 18.15
C ASN A 651 -18.77 -12.25 16.98
N PHE A 652 -17.51 -12.63 17.12
CA PHE A 652 -16.82 -13.46 16.14
C PHE A 652 -17.26 -14.92 16.29
N ILE A 653 -17.23 -15.65 15.18
CA ILE A 653 -17.20 -17.10 15.16
C ILE A 653 -15.87 -17.58 15.75
N GLU A 654 -15.92 -18.53 16.67
CA GLU A 654 -14.80 -19.36 17.12
C GLU A 654 -15.00 -20.80 16.62
N LEU A 655 -13.91 -21.43 16.18
CA LEU A 655 -13.87 -22.83 15.77
C LEU A 655 -13.19 -23.67 16.87
N GLY A 656 -13.65 -24.91 17.02
CA GLY A 656 -13.10 -25.88 17.98
C GLY A 656 -13.53 -25.70 19.44
N SER A 657 -14.15 -24.57 19.80
CA SER A 657 -14.31 -24.15 21.20
C SER A 657 -15.54 -23.28 21.43
N GLY A 658 -16.24 -23.53 22.54
CA GLY A 658 -17.39 -22.77 23.01
C GLY A 658 -17.10 -22.02 24.31
N TRP A 659 -17.95 -22.19 25.34
CA TRP A 659 -17.81 -21.55 26.66
C TRP A 659 -16.71 -22.11 27.56
N GLY A 660 -15.76 -22.89 27.00
CA GLY A 660 -14.77 -23.64 27.77
C GLY A 660 -15.39 -24.86 28.49
N GLY A 661 -14.65 -25.44 29.43
CA GLY A 661 -15.08 -26.64 30.15
C GLY A 661 -15.18 -27.85 29.21
N PRO A 662 -16.37 -28.42 28.95
CA PRO A 662 -16.52 -29.53 28.02
C PRO A 662 -16.61 -29.13 26.54
N TRP A 663 -16.90 -27.86 26.22
CA TRP A 663 -17.27 -27.39 24.88
C TRP A 663 -16.04 -27.25 23.98
N HIS A 664 -15.35 -28.36 23.72
CA HIS A 664 -13.98 -28.43 23.20
C HIS A 664 -13.84 -29.63 22.26
N PHE A 665 -13.63 -29.37 20.97
CA PHE A 665 -13.46 -30.39 19.93
C PHE A 665 -12.07 -31.04 19.98
N ARG A 666 -12.03 -32.36 19.78
CA ARG A 666 -10.79 -33.12 19.58
C ARG A 666 -10.78 -33.77 18.20
N GLY A 667 -9.79 -33.45 17.38
CA GLY A 667 -9.72 -33.88 15.98
C GLY A 667 -9.37 -32.73 15.04
N GLU A 668 -9.74 -32.85 13.77
CA GLU A 668 -9.40 -31.89 12.72
C GLU A 668 -10.65 -31.23 12.14
N ILE A 669 -10.57 -29.93 11.82
CA ILE A 669 -11.55 -29.23 10.99
C ILE A 669 -10.87 -28.89 9.66
N ASN A 670 -11.28 -29.55 8.59
CA ASN A 670 -10.63 -29.48 7.27
C ASN A 670 -11.25 -28.38 6.39
N GLY A 671 -12.46 -27.93 6.73
CA GLY A 671 -13.05 -26.74 6.14
C GLY A 671 -14.29 -26.26 6.89
N VAL A 672 -14.55 -24.96 6.82
CA VAL A 672 -15.77 -24.32 7.29
C VAL A 672 -16.28 -23.36 6.22
N TRP A 673 -17.53 -23.53 5.80
CA TRP A 673 -18.18 -22.70 4.78
C TRP A 673 -19.44 -22.07 5.36
N THR A 674 -19.65 -20.80 5.05
CA THR A 674 -20.79 -20.02 5.56
C THR A 674 -21.50 -19.30 4.43
N PHE A 675 -22.83 -19.40 4.45
CA PHE A 675 -23.74 -18.82 3.46
C PHE A 675 -24.73 -17.94 4.20
N SER A 676 -24.79 -16.65 3.87
CA SER A 676 -25.67 -15.64 4.52
C SER A 676 -27.15 -15.74 4.09
N ARG A 677 -27.61 -16.99 3.89
CA ARG A 677 -28.96 -17.42 3.55
C ARG A 677 -29.13 -18.88 3.97
N ALA A 678 -30.37 -19.34 4.09
CA ALA A 678 -30.62 -20.79 4.10
C ALA A 678 -30.34 -21.40 2.71
N LEU A 679 -29.56 -22.47 2.68
CA LEU A 679 -29.46 -23.39 1.54
C LEU A 679 -30.58 -24.43 1.61
N SER A 680 -31.07 -24.86 0.45
CA SER A 680 -31.95 -26.02 0.31
C SER A 680 -31.21 -27.35 0.48
N ASP A 681 -31.97 -28.39 0.83
CA ASP A 681 -31.51 -29.77 0.96
C ASP A 681 -30.75 -30.29 -0.29
N VAL A 682 -31.11 -29.79 -1.49
CA VAL A 682 -30.46 -30.13 -2.76
C VAL A 682 -29.11 -29.41 -2.91
N GLU A 683 -29.06 -28.11 -2.62
CA GLU A 683 -27.81 -27.33 -2.67
C GLU A 683 -26.77 -27.90 -1.69
N ILE A 684 -27.20 -28.30 -0.50
CA ILE A 684 -26.33 -28.92 0.51
C ILE A 684 -25.78 -30.26 -0.01
N ARG A 685 -26.63 -31.13 -0.58
CA ARG A 685 -26.16 -32.39 -1.16
C ARG A 685 -25.17 -32.17 -2.30
N CYS A 686 -25.48 -31.29 -3.24
CA CYS A 686 -24.58 -30.97 -4.35
C CYS A 686 -23.26 -30.33 -3.87
N PHE A 687 -23.27 -29.54 -2.80
CA PHE A 687 -22.05 -29.00 -2.20
C PHE A 687 -21.15 -30.09 -1.63
N PHE A 688 -21.72 -31.05 -0.91
CA PHE A 688 -21.00 -32.18 -0.31
C PHE A 688 -20.44 -33.11 -1.39
N GLU A 689 -21.24 -33.43 -2.42
CA GLU A 689 -20.79 -34.18 -3.60
C GLU A 689 -19.62 -33.50 -4.34
N GLN A 690 -19.55 -32.15 -4.32
CA GLN A 690 -18.43 -31.40 -4.89
C GLN A 690 -17.18 -31.41 -4.01
N GLN A 691 -17.31 -31.39 -2.67
CA GLN A 691 -16.14 -31.50 -1.80
C GLN A 691 -15.55 -32.92 -1.82
N ASN A 692 -16.39 -33.97 -1.82
CA ASN A 692 -15.92 -35.36 -1.91
C ASN A 692 -15.07 -35.60 -3.17
N LYS A 693 -15.52 -35.07 -4.32
CA LYS A 693 -14.76 -35.13 -5.59
C LYS A 693 -13.46 -34.33 -5.57
N ARG A 694 -13.28 -33.39 -4.63
CA ARG A 694 -12.03 -32.63 -4.42
C ARG A 694 -11.06 -33.33 -3.48
N SER A 695 -11.53 -34.16 -2.54
CA SER A 695 -10.68 -35.02 -1.72
C SER A 695 -10.19 -36.29 -2.44
N GLU A 696 -10.74 -36.58 -3.61
CA GLU A 696 -10.36 -37.73 -4.47
C GLU A 696 -9.31 -37.35 -5.55
N ASN A 697 -8.84 -36.10 -5.60
CA ASN A 697 -7.89 -35.57 -6.61
C ASN A 697 -6.73 -34.79 -5.97
#